data_AF-A0A8B7UTF6-F1
#
_entry.id   AF-A0A8B7UTF6-F1
#
_cell.length_a   1.000
_cell.length_b   1.000
_cell.length_c   1.000
_cell.angle_alpha   90.00
_cell.angle_beta   90.00
_cell.angle_gamma   90.00
#
_symmetry.space_group_name_H-M   'P 1'
#
loop_
_entity.id
_entity.type
_entity.pdbx_description
1 polymer ?
#
loop_
_entity_poly.entity_id
_entity_poly.type
_entity_poly.pdbx_seq_one_letter_code
_entity_poly.pdbx_strand_id
1 'polypeptide(L)'
;MQFLEGFRSFLKILTCMQGMEEIRRQVGQHIEVDPDWEAAIAIQMQLKNILLMFQEWCACDEELLLVAYKECHKAVMRCSTSFVSSSKIVVQLCGHILETKSYRVSEDLVSIHLPLSRTLAGLHVRLSRLGAVSRLHEFVPFEDFQVEVLVEYPLRCLVLVAQVVAEMWRRNGLSLISQVFYYQDVKCREEMYDKDIIMLQIGASLMDPNKFLLLVLQRYELTDAFNKTISTKDQDLIKQYNTLIEEMLQVLIYIVGERYVPGVGNVTKEEVTMREITHLLCIEPMPHSAIAKNLPENENNETGLENVINKVATFKRPGISGHGVYELKDESLKDFNMYFYHYSKTQHSKAEHMQKKRRKQENKDEALPPPSPPEFCPAFSKVVNLLNCDIMMYILRTIFERAVDTDSNLWTEGMLQMAFHILALGLLEEKQQLQKSPEEEVTFDFYHKASRLGSSALNAQNIQMLLEKLKGIPQLEGQKDMITWILQMFDTVKRLREKSCLIVATTSGLESIKNDEITHDKEKAERKRKAEAARLHRQKIMAQMSALQKNFIETHKLMYDNTSEMPGKEDSIMEEDSAPVVSDYCRIVLGPKRGPTITEKEVLTCILCQEEQEVKIESNAMVFSACVQKSTALTQHRGKPIELSGETLDPLFMDPDLAYGTYTGSCGHVMHAVCWQKYFEAVQLSSQQRIHVDLFDLESGEYLCPLCKSLCNTVIPIIPLQPQKINSENAEALAQLLTLAQWIQTVLARISGYNMKHTKGENPTMPVLFNQGMGDSTFEFHSILSFGVQSSIKYSNSIKEMVILFATTIYRIGLKVPPDEMDPRVPMMTWSTCAFTIQAIENLLGDEGKPLFGALQNRQHNGLKALMQFAVAQRMTCPQVLIQKHLVRLLSVVLPNLQSEDTPCLLSIDLFHVLVGAVLAFPSLYWDDTVDLQPSSISSSYNHLYLFHLITMAHTLQILLTIDTGLPLAQVEEDSEEAHSASSFFAEVSQYTSGYTGCGIPGWYLWVSLKNGITPYLRCAALFFHYLLGVTPPEELLTNSAEGEYNALCSYLSLPTNLFLLFQEYWDTVRPLLQRWCADPALLNCLKQKSIMVRYPRKRNSLIELPDDYSCLLNQASHFRCPRSSDDERKHPVLCLFCGAILCSQNICCQEVVNGEEVGACIFHALHCGAGVCIFLKIRECRVVLVEGKARGCAYPAPYLDEYGETDPGLKRGNPLHLSRERYRKLHLVWQQHCIIEEIARSQETNQMLFGFNWQLL
;
A
#
# COMPACT_ATOMS: atom_id res chain seq x y z
N MET A 1 18.15 6.69 51.74
CA MET A 1 19.58 6.94 51.48
C MET A 1 20.06 6.36 50.16
N GLN A 2 19.97 5.05 49.91
CA GLN A 2 20.44 4.43 48.64
C GLN A 2 19.73 4.96 47.39
N PHE A 3 18.40 5.15 47.43
CA PHE A 3 17.66 5.75 46.30
C PHE A 3 18.17 7.16 45.94
N LEU A 4 18.40 8.04 46.93
CA LEU A 4 18.89 9.40 46.70
C LEU A 4 20.30 9.41 46.08
N GLU A 5 21.14 8.43 46.42
CA GLU A 5 22.46 8.26 45.78
C GLU A 5 22.33 7.85 44.32
N GLY A 6 21.42 6.91 44.03
CA GLY A 6 21.04 6.54 42.66
C GLY A 6 20.47 7.72 41.88
N PHE A 7 19.54 8.48 42.47
CA PHE A 7 18.94 9.66 41.85
C PHE A 7 19.98 10.76 41.57
N ARG A 8 20.89 11.05 42.51
CA ARG A 8 22.01 11.98 42.28
C ARG A 8 22.93 11.52 41.15
N SER A 9 23.16 10.22 41.02
CA SER A 9 23.97 9.66 39.94
C SER A 9 23.24 9.76 38.60
N PHE A 10 21.93 9.51 38.59
CA PHE A 10 21.07 9.70 37.44
C PHE A 10 21.00 11.17 36.99
N LEU A 11 20.92 12.12 37.92
CA LEU A 11 20.98 13.55 37.61
C LEU A 11 22.29 13.94 36.90
N LYS A 12 23.42 13.28 37.18
CA LYS A 12 24.68 13.52 36.43
C LYS A 12 24.55 13.10 34.97
N ILE A 13 23.84 12.02 34.67
CA ILE A 13 23.56 11.60 33.29
C ILE A 13 22.68 12.66 32.60
N LEU A 14 21.60 13.09 33.26
CA LEU A 14 20.72 14.13 32.72
C LEU A 14 21.43 15.47 32.52
N THR A 15 22.41 15.79 33.38
CA THR A 15 23.27 16.98 33.25
C THR A 15 24.09 16.93 31.96
N CYS A 16 24.59 15.76 31.55
CA CYS A 16 25.31 15.59 30.28
C CYS A 16 24.41 15.71 29.04
N MET A 17 23.13 15.36 29.19
CA MET A 17 22.14 15.46 28.10
C MET A 17 21.49 16.84 27.99
N GLN A 18 21.55 17.65 29.05
CA GLN A 18 20.95 18.98 29.08
C GLN A 18 21.66 19.90 28.09
N GLY A 19 20.99 20.22 26.98
CA GLY A 19 21.57 21.02 25.91
C GLY A 19 22.49 20.23 24.98
N MET A 20 22.28 18.93 24.80
CA MET A 20 23.00 18.18 23.75
C MET A 20 22.48 18.53 22.35
N GLU A 21 23.31 18.37 21.32
CA GLU A 21 22.99 18.75 19.93
C GLU A 21 22.47 20.19 19.79
N GLU A 22 23.23 21.15 20.33
CA GLU A 22 22.88 22.56 20.11
C GLU A 22 23.01 22.94 18.64
N ILE A 23 21.94 23.54 18.11
CA ILE A 23 21.86 23.98 16.72
C ILE A 23 21.90 25.50 16.64
N ARG A 24 22.47 26.00 15.53
CA ARG A 24 22.48 27.42 15.17
C ARG A 24 21.82 27.62 13.82
N ARG A 25 21.05 28.70 13.68
CA ARG A 25 20.34 29.03 12.43
C ARG A 25 21.33 29.32 11.30
N GLN A 26 21.13 28.68 10.15
CA GLN A 26 21.94 28.92 8.96
C GLN A 26 21.35 30.04 8.10
N VAL A 27 22.11 31.13 7.92
CA VAL A 27 21.72 32.31 7.12
C VAL A 27 22.47 32.36 5.77
N GLY A 28 23.43 31.44 5.55
CA GLY A 28 24.28 31.32 4.36
C GLY A 28 23.93 30.13 3.47
N GLN A 29 24.90 29.26 3.15
CA GLN A 29 24.68 28.04 2.37
C GLN A 29 23.75 27.04 3.09
N HIS A 30 23.06 26.23 2.28
CA HIS A 30 22.24 25.12 2.77
C HIS A 30 23.14 23.98 3.28
N ILE A 31 22.69 23.24 4.29
CA ILE A 31 23.38 22.04 4.75
C ILE A 31 23.20 20.94 3.68
N GLU A 32 24.29 20.53 3.01
CA GLU A 32 24.23 19.52 1.94
C GLU A 32 24.15 18.08 2.45
N VAL A 33 24.58 17.83 3.70
CA VAL A 33 24.56 16.52 4.36
C VAL A 33 23.91 16.68 5.74
N ASP A 34 22.76 16.07 5.95
CA ASP A 34 22.04 16.12 7.22
C ASP A 34 22.89 15.46 8.34
N PRO A 35 23.03 16.11 9.52
CA PRO A 35 23.70 15.52 10.66
C PRO A 35 22.87 14.38 11.26
N ASP A 36 23.55 13.34 11.74
CA ASP A 36 22.98 12.19 12.45
C ASP A 36 22.32 12.68 13.75
N TRP A 37 20.99 12.58 13.85
CA TRP A 37 20.16 13.12 14.94
C TRP A 37 19.35 12.02 15.64
N GLU A 38 19.29 10.83 15.03
CA GLU A 38 18.49 9.69 15.46
C GLU A 38 18.96 9.15 16.80
N ALA A 39 20.28 9.19 17.07
CA ALA A 39 20.87 8.66 18.29
C ALA A 39 20.38 9.40 19.55
N ALA A 40 20.31 10.74 19.52
CA ALA A 40 19.87 11.54 20.68
C ALA A 40 18.39 11.30 21.01
N ILE A 41 17.53 11.21 20.00
CA ILE A 41 16.12 10.87 20.17
C ILE A 41 15.95 9.42 20.67
N ALA A 42 16.74 8.47 20.15
CA ALA A 42 16.71 7.09 20.62
C ALA A 42 17.07 6.97 22.12
N ILE A 43 18.10 7.69 22.58
CA ILE A 43 18.46 7.74 24.00
C ILE A 43 17.30 8.32 24.82
N GLN A 44 16.69 9.42 24.36
CA GLN A 44 15.56 10.04 25.04
C GLN A 44 14.36 9.08 25.16
N MET A 45 14.05 8.32 24.10
CA MET A 45 12.97 7.33 24.11
C MET A 45 13.22 6.21 25.12
N GLN A 46 14.44 5.70 25.21
CA GLN A 46 14.79 4.67 26.19
C GLN A 46 14.70 5.17 27.64
N LEU A 47 15.00 6.46 27.88
CA LEU A 47 14.94 7.06 29.20
C LEU A 47 13.52 7.42 29.67
N LYS A 48 12.52 7.50 28.77
CA LYS A 48 11.14 7.90 29.09
C LYS A 48 10.59 7.17 30.32
N ASN A 49 10.60 5.84 30.29
CA ASN A 49 10.04 5.02 31.37
C ASN A 49 10.85 5.17 32.67
N ILE A 50 12.17 5.30 32.55
CA ILE A 50 13.06 5.47 33.71
C ILE A 50 12.80 6.81 34.41
N LEU A 51 12.63 7.90 33.64
CA LEU A 51 12.29 9.23 34.17
C LEU A 51 10.99 9.19 34.97
N LEU A 52 9.96 8.55 34.41
CA LEU A 52 8.65 8.41 35.05
C LEU A 52 8.73 7.58 36.34
N MET A 53 9.48 6.48 36.33
CA MET A 53 9.71 5.66 37.53
C MET A 53 10.39 6.44 38.64
N PHE A 54 11.44 7.24 38.34
CA PHE A 54 12.09 8.09 39.34
C PHE A 54 11.13 9.13 39.91
N GLN A 55 10.31 9.76 39.08
CA GLN A 55 9.33 10.77 39.51
C GLN A 55 8.26 10.16 40.43
N GLU A 56 7.71 8.98 40.09
CA GLU A 56 6.71 8.29 40.93
C GLU A 56 7.33 7.78 42.23
N TRP A 57 8.56 7.24 42.20
CA TRP A 57 9.24 6.80 43.41
C TRP A 57 9.52 7.96 44.37
N CYS A 58 9.98 9.10 43.85
CA CYS A 58 10.13 10.31 44.66
C CYS A 58 8.80 10.70 45.32
N ALA A 59 7.68 10.54 44.63
CA ALA A 59 6.35 10.89 45.14
C ALA A 59 5.77 9.91 46.18
N CYS A 60 6.45 8.80 46.48
CA CYS A 60 6.03 7.87 47.54
C CYS A 60 6.23 8.43 48.96
N ASP A 61 7.13 9.41 49.12
CA ASP A 61 7.44 10.04 50.40
C ASP A 61 7.68 11.55 50.24
N GLU A 62 7.03 12.35 51.07
CA GLU A 62 7.03 13.82 50.94
C GLU A 62 8.42 14.44 51.17
N GLU A 63 9.14 13.96 52.19
CA GLU A 63 10.48 14.47 52.53
C GLU A 63 11.49 14.08 51.45
N LEU A 64 11.40 12.85 50.95
CA LEU A 64 12.19 12.37 49.82
C LEU A 64 11.98 13.24 48.58
N LEU A 65 10.73 13.56 48.25
CA LEU A 65 10.39 14.39 47.10
C LEU A 65 10.99 15.80 47.22
N LEU A 66 10.90 16.43 48.40
CA LEU A 66 11.48 17.75 48.66
C LEU A 66 13.01 17.75 48.55
N VAL A 67 13.68 16.72 49.07
CA VAL A 67 15.14 16.57 48.93
C VAL A 67 15.53 16.31 47.47
N ALA A 68 14.80 15.44 46.77
CA ALA A 68 15.04 15.17 45.35
C ALA A 68 14.84 16.43 44.49
N TYR A 69 13.79 17.21 44.76
CA TYR A 69 13.54 18.47 44.10
C TYR A 69 14.69 19.46 44.30
N LYS A 70 15.17 19.61 45.54
CA LYS A 70 16.32 20.47 45.87
C LYS A 70 17.58 20.06 45.10
N GLU A 71 17.88 18.77 45.04
CA GLU A 71 19.07 18.26 44.33
C GLU A 71 18.94 18.43 42.80
N CYS A 72 17.73 18.24 42.25
CA CYS A 72 17.44 18.50 40.84
C CYS A 72 17.54 20.00 40.52
N HIS A 73 16.98 20.87 41.36
CA HIS A 73 17.06 22.33 41.21
C HIS A 73 18.52 22.79 41.20
N LYS A 74 19.35 22.33 42.16
CA LYS A 74 20.80 22.61 42.16
C LYS A 74 21.48 22.17 40.87
N ALA A 75 21.12 21.01 40.32
CA ALA A 75 21.68 20.54 39.06
C ALA A 75 21.28 21.45 37.89
N VAL A 76 20.00 21.84 37.79
CA VAL A 76 19.52 22.82 36.79
C VAL A 76 20.29 24.14 36.91
N MET A 77 20.41 24.68 38.12
CA MET A 77 21.12 25.94 38.34
C MET A 77 22.60 25.84 37.92
N ARG A 78 23.28 24.72 38.16
CA ARG A 78 24.66 24.49 37.69
C ARG A 78 24.75 24.50 36.16
N CYS A 79 23.85 23.80 35.46
CA CYS A 79 23.80 23.83 33.99
C CYS A 79 23.48 25.23 33.44
N SER A 80 22.75 26.05 34.19
CA SER A 80 22.39 27.41 33.79
C SER A 80 23.48 28.46 34.09
N THR A 81 24.51 28.13 34.89
CA THR A 81 25.58 29.08 35.27
C THR A 81 26.62 29.36 34.18
N SER A 82 26.69 28.55 33.12
CA SER A 82 27.49 28.85 31.92
C SER A 82 26.98 30.09 31.15
N PHE A 83 25.73 30.52 31.40
CA PHE A 83 25.07 31.69 30.80
C PHE A 83 25.26 33.01 31.59
N VAL A 84 26.25 33.13 32.48
CA VAL A 84 26.36 34.27 33.43
C VAL A 84 27.15 35.46 32.87
N SER A 85 27.87 35.34 31.74
CA SER A 85 28.72 36.43 31.22
C SER A 85 28.11 37.34 30.16
N SER A 86 26.80 37.27 29.88
CA SER A 86 26.16 38.07 28.82
C SER A 86 25.64 39.43 29.30
N SER A 87 25.63 40.42 28.40
CA SER A 87 25.06 41.75 28.62
C SER A 87 23.56 41.67 28.93
N LYS A 88 23.09 42.48 29.90
CA LYS A 88 21.66 42.61 30.22
C LYS A 88 20.99 43.59 29.25
N ILE A 89 19.77 43.26 28.83
CA ILE A 89 18.88 44.12 28.04
C ILE A 89 17.72 44.55 28.94
N VAL A 90 17.35 45.83 28.86
CA VAL A 90 16.19 46.40 29.54
C VAL A 90 15.05 46.51 28.54
N VAL A 91 13.94 45.84 28.82
CA VAL A 91 12.71 45.89 28.02
C VAL A 91 11.64 46.66 28.80
N GLN A 92 11.01 47.64 28.14
CA GLN A 92 9.96 48.45 28.73
C GLN A 92 8.70 48.45 27.85
N LEU A 93 7.54 48.16 28.46
CA LEU A 93 6.22 48.21 27.82
C LEU A 93 5.16 48.55 28.89
N CYS A 94 4.19 49.39 28.56
CA CYS A 94 3.09 49.78 29.46
C CYS A 94 3.53 50.28 30.86
N GLY A 95 4.72 50.87 30.98
CA GLY A 95 5.28 51.33 32.26
C GLY A 95 5.96 50.24 33.11
N HIS A 96 5.93 48.98 32.67
CA HIS A 96 6.62 47.86 33.30
C HIS A 96 8.00 47.66 32.70
N ILE A 97 8.98 47.30 33.54
CA ILE A 97 10.39 47.12 33.14
C ILE A 97 10.84 45.70 33.51
N LEU A 98 11.47 45.02 32.55
CA LEU A 98 12.15 43.75 32.73
C LEU A 98 13.63 43.89 32.36
N GLU A 99 14.52 43.54 33.28
CA GLU A 99 15.94 43.33 32.99
C GLU A 99 16.17 41.84 32.73
N THR A 100 16.49 41.47 31.49
CA THR A 100 16.76 40.08 31.12
C THR A 100 18.07 39.94 30.37
N LYS A 101 18.59 38.72 30.28
CA LYS A 101 19.81 38.42 29.53
C LYS A 101 19.58 38.61 28.03
N SER A 102 20.59 39.15 27.34
CA SER A 102 20.64 39.14 25.88
C SER A 102 20.72 37.71 25.38
N TYR A 103 19.66 37.25 24.71
CA TYR A 103 19.61 35.96 24.04
C TYR A 103 18.55 36.01 22.94
N ARG A 104 18.92 35.62 21.72
CA ARG A 104 18.06 35.60 20.54
C ARG A 104 18.06 34.20 19.93
N VAL A 105 16.92 33.53 19.96
CA VAL A 105 16.80 32.16 19.42
C VAL A 105 17.12 32.13 17.93
N SER A 106 16.88 33.23 17.21
CA SER A 106 17.22 33.33 15.79
C SER A 106 18.72 33.38 15.48
N GLU A 107 19.59 33.60 16.47
CA GLU A 107 21.04 33.82 16.30
C GLU A 107 21.92 32.92 17.17
N ASP A 108 21.45 32.59 18.38
CA ASP A 108 22.17 31.84 19.41
C ASP A 108 21.90 30.32 19.34
N LEU A 109 22.72 29.55 20.07
CA LEU A 109 22.66 28.08 20.13
C LEU A 109 21.48 27.57 20.96
N VAL A 110 20.60 26.76 20.36
CA VAL A 110 19.41 26.21 21.01
C VAL A 110 19.38 24.69 20.88
N SER A 111 18.81 23.99 21.86
CA SER A 111 18.65 22.53 21.84
C SER A 111 17.24 22.15 22.28
N ILE A 112 16.71 21.08 21.69
CA ILE A 112 15.43 20.46 22.06
C ILE A 112 15.57 19.44 23.20
N HIS A 113 16.80 19.05 23.56
CA HIS A 113 17.11 18.01 24.54
C HIS A 113 17.31 18.63 25.93
N LEU A 114 16.21 18.76 26.69
CA LEU A 114 16.19 19.44 27.99
C LEU A 114 15.73 18.52 29.15
N PRO A 115 16.22 17.27 29.28
CA PRO A 115 15.66 16.31 30.21
C PRO A 115 15.77 16.72 31.69
N LEU A 116 16.79 17.51 32.06
CA LEU A 116 16.98 17.93 33.44
C LEU A 116 15.93 18.98 33.87
N SER A 117 15.70 20.00 33.03
CA SER A 117 14.64 21.00 33.27
C SER A 117 13.26 20.35 33.32
N ARG A 118 13.00 19.38 32.43
CA ARG A 118 11.72 18.67 32.35
C ARG A 118 11.49 17.73 33.53
N THR A 119 12.54 17.10 34.05
CA THR A 119 12.49 16.32 35.30
C THR A 119 12.06 17.20 36.47
N LEU A 120 12.62 18.41 36.57
CA LEU A 120 12.23 19.37 37.62
C LEU A 120 10.75 19.75 37.53
N ALA A 121 10.22 20.00 36.33
CA ALA A 121 8.80 20.24 36.11
C ALA A 121 7.94 19.04 36.55
N GLY A 122 8.35 17.82 36.21
CA GLY A 122 7.68 16.59 36.63
C GLY A 122 7.60 16.44 38.15
N LEU A 123 8.71 16.71 38.86
CA LEU A 123 8.75 16.69 40.33
C LEU A 123 7.88 17.79 40.94
N HIS A 124 7.82 18.99 40.34
CA HIS A 124 6.99 20.08 40.83
C HIS A 124 5.49 19.73 40.81
N VAL A 125 5.03 19.08 39.73
CA VAL A 125 3.63 18.62 39.62
C VAL A 125 3.31 17.59 40.71
N ARG A 126 4.26 16.70 41.03
CA ARG A 126 4.10 15.74 42.14
C ARG A 126 4.07 16.42 43.51
N LEU A 127 4.88 17.47 43.73
CA LEU A 127 4.82 18.27 44.96
C LEU A 127 3.46 18.96 45.12
N SER A 128 2.93 19.53 44.03
CA SER A 128 1.61 20.17 44.02
C SER A 128 0.50 19.18 44.35
N ARG A 129 0.54 17.98 43.76
CA ARG A 129 -0.41 16.89 44.03
C ARG A 129 -0.44 16.48 45.51
N LEU A 130 0.70 16.50 46.20
CA LEU A 130 0.82 16.17 47.62
C LEU A 130 0.59 17.37 48.57
N GLY A 131 0.39 18.58 48.05
CA GLY A 131 0.26 19.80 48.87
C GLY A 131 1.57 20.30 49.50
N ALA A 132 2.71 19.71 49.13
CA ALA A 132 4.03 19.95 49.73
C ALA A 132 4.74 21.21 49.21
N VAL A 133 4.19 21.89 48.19
CA VAL A 133 4.76 23.12 47.61
C VAL A 133 4.89 24.22 48.67
N SER A 134 3.99 24.25 49.65
CA SER A 134 4.03 25.19 50.78
C SER A 134 5.33 25.11 51.58
N ARG A 135 5.93 23.91 51.69
CA ARG A 135 7.18 23.63 52.44
C ARG A 135 8.44 23.75 51.58
N LEU A 136 8.31 24.01 50.28
CA LEU A 136 9.45 24.05 49.35
C LEU A 136 10.52 25.10 49.74
N HIS A 137 10.07 26.21 50.32
CA HIS A 137 10.93 27.29 50.79
C HIS A 137 11.89 26.88 51.92
N GLU A 138 11.58 25.81 52.68
CA GLU A 138 12.45 25.22 53.71
C GLU A 138 13.69 24.56 53.06
N PHE A 139 13.57 24.09 51.82
CA PHE A 139 14.60 23.33 51.12
C PHE A 139 15.35 24.17 50.09
N VAL A 140 14.64 25.06 49.39
CA VAL A 140 15.16 26.01 48.40
C VAL A 140 14.66 27.42 48.75
N PRO A 141 15.51 28.30 49.30
CA PRO A 141 15.12 29.67 49.62
C PRO A 141 14.61 30.44 48.40
N PHE A 142 13.70 31.40 48.61
CA PHE A 142 13.12 32.20 47.51
C PHE A 142 14.16 32.95 46.66
N GLU A 143 15.24 33.42 47.29
CA GLU A 143 16.35 34.12 46.64
C GLU A 143 17.14 33.21 45.68
N ASP A 144 17.26 31.93 46.03
CA ASP A 144 17.99 30.92 45.25
C ASP A 144 17.14 30.30 44.15
N PHE A 145 15.81 30.45 44.21
CA PHE A 145 14.89 29.75 43.32
C PHE A 145 15.00 30.23 41.86
N GLN A 146 15.29 31.51 41.63
CA GLN A 146 15.56 32.14 40.32
C GLN A 146 14.65 31.66 39.18
N VAL A 147 13.33 31.92 39.29
CA VAL A 147 12.30 31.43 38.35
C VAL A 147 12.61 31.77 36.89
N GLU A 148 13.15 32.97 36.62
CA GLU A 148 13.54 33.43 35.28
C GLU A 148 14.52 32.46 34.59
N VAL A 149 15.41 31.83 35.36
CA VAL A 149 16.40 30.87 34.84
C VAL A 149 15.77 29.52 34.55
N LEU A 150 14.74 29.13 35.31
CA LEU A 150 14.07 27.83 35.15
C LEU A 150 13.21 27.79 33.87
N VAL A 151 12.53 28.90 33.56
CA VAL A 151 11.67 29.03 32.36
C VAL A 151 12.46 29.22 31.07
N GLU A 152 13.73 29.61 31.17
CA GLU A 152 14.54 30.06 30.06
C GLU A 152 14.76 28.97 29.00
N TYR A 153 15.16 27.75 29.39
CA TYR A 153 15.39 26.66 28.45
C TYR A 153 14.10 26.20 27.73
N PRO A 154 12.99 25.90 28.45
CA PRO A 154 11.71 25.56 27.81
C PRO A 154 11.20 26.65 26.87
N LEU A 155 11.30 27.92 27.27
CA LEU A 155 10.85 29.05 26.44
C LEU A 155 11.65 29.13 25.13
N ARG A 156 12.98 28.94 25.17
CA ARG A 156 13.81 28.91 23.96
C ARG A 156 13.42 27.76 23.03
N CYS A 157 13.12 26.59 23.57
CA CYS A 157 12.69 25.43 22.79
C CYS A 157 11.36 25.70 22.07
N LEU A 158 10.37 26.27 22.78
CA LEU A 158 9.08 26.63 22.18
C LEU A 158 9.21 27.74 21.11
N VAL A 159 10.08 28.72 21.35
CA VAL A 159 10.38 29.76 20.34
C VAL A 159 11.08 29.16 19.12
N LEU A 160 12.01 28.21 19.30
CA LEU A 160 12.64 27.52 18.17
C LEU A 160 11.57 26.86 17.28
N VAL A 161 10.63 26.13 17.88
CA VAL A 161 9.52 25.49 17.14
C VAL A 161 8.69 26.55 16.41
N ALA A 162 8.34 27.65 17.07
CA ALA A 162 7.62 28.76 16.45
C ALA A 162 8.37 29.38 15.26
N GLN A 163 9.70 29.53 15.37
CA GLN A 163 10.53 30.07 14.30
C GLN A 163 10.70 29.08 13.13
N VAL A 164 10.76 27.77 13.39
CA VAL A 164 10.75 26.73 12.33
C VAL A 164 9.45 26.80 11.55
N VAL A 165 8.32 26.95 12.24
CA VAL A 165 7.00 27.14 11.65
C VAL A 165 6.89 28.46 10.87
N ALA A 166 7.50 29.54 11.37
CA ALA A 166 7.64 30.81 10.65
C ALA A 166 8.66 30.74 9.48
N GLU A 167 9.14 29.53 9.16
CA GLU A 167 9.99 29.24 8.02
C GLU A 167 11.37 29.91 8.08
N MET A 168 11.81 30.31 9.29
CA MET A 168 13.09 30.99 9.50
C MET A 168 14.28 30.03 9.37
N TRP A 169 14.07 28.72 9.56
CA TRP A 169 15.11 27.70 9.65
C TRP A 169 15.20 26.75 8.43
N ARG A 170 14.60 27.11 7.28
CA ARG A 170 14.55 26.26 6.06
C ARG A 170 15.93 25.77 5.56
N ARG A 171 17.03 26.45 5.94
CA ARG A 171 18.40 26.11 5.49
C ARG A 171 19.12 25.07 6.37
N ASN A 172 18.52 24.68 7.50
CA ASN A 172 19.09 23.74 8.46
C ASN A 172 18.82 22.26 8.12
N GLY A 173 18.35 21.94 6.91
CA GLY A 173 18.12 20.56 6.46
C GLY A 173 16.81 19.94 6.99
N LEU A 174 16.56 18.67 6.61
CA LEU A 174 15.37 17.92 7.05
C LEU A 174 15.53 17.35 8.47
N SER A 175 16.77 17.24 8.96
CA SER A 175 17.08 16.80 10.32
C SER A 175 16.33 17.61 11.39
N LEU A 176 16.39 18.95 11.33
CA LEU A 176 15.69 19.82 12.29
C LEU A 176 14.17 19.66 12.25
N ILE A 177 13.60 19.53 11.05
CA ILE A 177 12.15 19.33 10.90
C ILE A 177 11.74 17.99 11.53
N SER A 178 12.56 16.96 11.37
CA SER A 178 12.35 15.64 11.98
C SER A 178 12.44 15.71 13.51
N GLN A 179 13.43 16.40 14.06
CA GLN A 179 13.56 16.65 15.50
C GLN A 179 12.33 17.36 16.10
N VAL A 180 11.84 18.42 15.43
CA VAL A 180 10.62 19.14 15.85
C VAL A 180 9.38 18.26 15.76
N PHE A 181 9.30 17.38 14.75
CA PHE A 181 8.23 16.40 14.64
C PHE A 181 8.20 15.45 15.85
N TYR A 182 9.34 14.84 16.20
CA TYR A 182 9.43 13.95 17.36
C TYR A 182 9.14 14.70 18.67
N TYR A 183 9.60 15.94 18.82
CA TYR A 183 9.30 16.76 20.01
C TYR A 183 7.80 16.83 20.34
N GLN A 184 6.93 16.84 19.32
CA GLN A 184 5.47 16.92 19.45
C GLN A 184 4.75 15.56 19.30
N ASP A 185 5.47 14.49 18.94
CA ASP A 185 4.89 13.16 18.69
C ASP A 185 4.42 12.47 19.98
N VAL A 186 3.34 11.69 19.88
CA VAL A 186 2.71 10.96 21.01
C VAL A 186 3.71 10.13 21.82
N LYS A 187 4.73 9.57 21.16
CA LYS A 187 5.71 8.71 21.84
C LYS A 187 6.52 9.45 22.90
N CYS A 188 6.87 10.71 22.67
CA CYS A 188 7.76 11.48 23.55
C CYS A 188 7.20 12.81 24.07
N ARG A 189 6.08 13.33 23.54
CA ARG A 189 5.51 14.64 23.95
C ARG A 189 5.30 14.79 25.46
N GLU A 190 4.86 13.74 26.15
CA GLU A 190 4.63 13.75 27.61
C GLU A 190 5.88 14.09 28.44
N GLU A 191 7.06 13.64 28.00
CA GLU A 191 8.35 13.89 28.66
C GLU A 191 9.17 15.00 27.97
N MET A 192 8.61 15.63 26.93
CA MET A 192 9.21 16.72 26.18
C MET A 192 8.31 17.95 26.19
N TYR A 193 7.47 18.10 25.17
CA TYR A 193 6.59 19.25 24.94
C TYR A 193 5.73 19.61 26.16
N ASP A 194 5.06 18.64 26.76
CA ASP A 194 4.14 18.85 27.88
C ASP A 194 4.87 19.41 29.11
N LYS A 195 6.07 18.89 29.39
CA LYS A 195 6.90 19.36 30.51
C LYS A 195 7.40 20.79 30.29
N ASP A 196 7.62 21.19 29.04
CA ASP A 196 8.03 22.56 28.71
C ASP A 196 6.87 23.54 28.98
N ILE A 197 5.64 23.19 28.60
CA ILE A 197 4.43 23.97 28.94
C ILE A 197 4.22 24.03 30.45
N ILE A 198 4.36 22.90 31.16
CA ILE A 198 4.25 22.85 32.62
C ILE A 198 5.31 23.75 33.28
N MET A 199 6.55 23.76 32.79
CA MET A 199 7.58 24.65 33.34
C MET A 199 7.21 26.13 33.16
N LEU A 200 6.61 26.50 32.02
CA LEU A 200 6.09 27.85 31.83
C LEU A 200 4.91 28.16 32.75
N GLN A 201 4.03 27.20 33.03
CA GLN A 201 2.95 27.35 34.03
C GLN A 201 3.50 27.56 35.45
N ILE A 202 4.57 26.84 35.82
CA ILE A 202 5.29 27.06 37.08
C ILE A 202 5.84 28.49 37.11
N GLY A 203 6.49 28.92 36.02
CA GLY A 203 6.96 30.28 35.83
C GLY A 203 5.89 31.34 36.03
N ALA A 204 4.77 31.19 35.32
CA ALA A 204 3.60 32.07 35.37
C ALA A 204 2.95 32.14 36.76
N SER A 205 3.02 31.05 37.54
CA SER A 205 2.46 31.01 38.89
C SER A 205 3.31 31.75 39.94
N LEU A 206 4.63 31.86 39.71
CA LEU A 206 5.59 32.38 40.68
C LEU A 206 6.12 33.79 40.32
N MET A 207 6.11 34.18 39.05
CA MET A 207 6.57 35.49 38.59
C MET A 207 5.46 36.55 38.60
N ASP A 208 5.86 37.83 38.55
CA ASP A 208 4.92 38.90 38.21
C ASP A 208 4.38 38.69 36.77
N PRO A 209 3.05 38.70 36.55
CA PRO A 209 2.44 38.45 35.25
C PRO A 209 2.95 39.36 34.11
N ASN A 210 3.21 40.64 34.40
CA ASN A 210 3.70 41.57 33.38
C ASN A 210 5.16 41.24 33.03
N LYS A 211 6.01 40.99 34.03
CA LYS A 211 7.41 40.56 33.79
C LYS A 211 7.48 39.25 33.02
N PHE A 212 6.60 38.29 33.30
CA PHE A 212 6.54 37.03 32.56
C PHE A 212 6.19 37.25 31.08
N LEU A 213 5.16 38.03 30.77
CA LEU A 213 4.81 38.32 29.37
C LEU A 213 5.88 39.15 28.65
N LEU A 214 6.58 40.06 29.34
CA LEU A 214 7.74 40.75 28.78
C LEU A 214 8.86 39.77 28.39
N LEU A 215 9.11 38.76 29.23
CA LEU A 215 10.11 37.74 28.94
C LEU A 215 9.73 36.92 27.70
N VAL A 216 8.44 36.53 27.60
CA VAL A 216 7.90 35.83 26.43
C VAL A 216 8.04 36.69 25.16
N LEU A 217 7.54 37.94 25.19
CA LEU A 217 7.65 38.87 24.05
C LEU A 217 9.10 39.07 23.60
N GLN A 218 10.02 39.19 24.56
CA GLN A 218 11.43 39.38 24.27
C GLN A 218 12.06 38.16 23.61
N ARG A 219 11.75 36.94 24.08
CA ARG A 219 12.31 35.71 23.50
C ARG A 219 11.72 35.38 22.13
N TYR A 220 10.45 35.70 21.90
CA TYR A 220 9.83 35.65 20.57
C TYR A 220 10.31 36.76 19.62
N GLU A 221 11.12 37.71 20.10
CA GLU A 221 11.63 38.86 19.33
C GLU A 221 10.48 39.77 18.81
N LEU A 222 9.37 39.85 19.56
CA LEU A 222 8.15 40.58 19.20
C LEU A 222 7.98 41.92 19.94
N THR A 223 8.89 42.25 20.86
CA THR A 223 8.85 43.51 21.62
C THR A 223 8.71 44.74 20.71
N ASP A 224 9.53 44.84 19.66
CA ASP A 224 9.49 45.96 18.72
C ASP A 224 8.21 45.97 17.88
N ALA A 225 7.66 44.78 17.59
CA ALA A 225 6.44 44.63 16.82
C ALA A 225 5.22 45.22 17.54
N PHE A 226 5.22 45.23 18.88
CA PHE A 226 4.16 45.87 19.68
C PHE A 226 4.51 47.30 20.12
N ASN A 227 5.79 47.69 20.20
CA ASN A 227 6.22 49.02 20.66
C ASN A 227 6.18 50.13 19.59
N LYS A 228 6.40 49.81 18.30
CA LYS A 228 6.46 50.79 17.21
C LYS A 228 5.56 50.36 16.04
N THR A 229 4.99 51.32 15.31
CA THR A 229 4.40 51.04 13.99
C THR A 229 5.52 50.55 13.07
N ILE A 230 5.53 49.25 12.77
CA ILE A 230 6.50 48.64 11.86
C ILE A 230 6.31 49.27 10.47
N SER A 231 7.18 50.19 10.07
CA SER A 231 7.21 50.78 8.73
C SER A 231 8.18 50.00 7.84
N THR A 232 7.96 48.69 7.68
CA THR A 232 8.76 47.84 6.78
C THR A 232 7.91 47.46 5.58
N LYS A 233 8.43 47.65 4.36
CA LYS A 233 7.78 47.21 3.11
C LYS A 233 8.04 45.73 2.78
N ASP A 234 8.85 45.05 3.59
CA ASP A 234 9.21 43.65 3.39
C ASP A 234 8.04 42.74 3.80
N GLN A 235 7.41 42.11 2.81
CA GLN A 235 6.27 41.23 3.04
C GLN A 235 6.65 39.90 3.72
N ASP A 236 7.88 39.41 3.51
CA ASP A 236 8.33 38.15 4.11
C ASP A 236 8.57 38.33 5.61
N LEU A 237 9.16 39.46 6.01
CA LEU A 237 9.31 39.82 7.43
C LEU A 237 7.94 40.00 8.12
N ILE A 238 6.98 40.64 7.45
CA ILE A 238 5.61 40.77 7.99
C ILE A 238 4.97 39.39 8.18
N LYS A 239 5.11 38.48 7.20
CA LYS A 239 4.60 37.12 7.31
C LYS A 239 5.25 36.36 8.48
N GLN A 240 6.56 36.50 8.68
CA GLN A 240 7.28 35.91 9.81
C GLN A 240 6.79 36.46 11.15
N TYR A 241 6.68 37.78 11.30
CA TYR A 241 6.13 38.40 12.51
C TYR A 241 4.72 37.93 12.79
N ASN A 242 3.88 37.87 11.76
CA ASN A 242 2.50 37.43 11.91
C ASN A 242 2.44 35.98 12.41
N THR A 243 3.23 35.09 11.80
CA THR A 243 3.30 33.68 12.24
C THR A 243 3.81 33.57 13.68
N LEU A 244 4.85 34.33 14.06
CA LEU A 244 5.39 34.32 15.44
C LEU A 244 4.38 34.83 16.47
N ILE A 245 3.58 35.84 16.14
CA ILE A 245 2.51 36.34 17.03
C ILE A 245 1.45 35.25 17.22
N GLU A 246 1.03 34.55 16.16
CA GLU A 246 0.10 33.41 16.29
C GLU A 246 0.65 32.33 17.22
N GLU A 247 1.87 31.87 16.99
CA GLU A 247 2.49 30.82 17.81
C GLU A 247 2.67 31.28 19.28
N MET A 248 2.97 32.56 19.52
CA MET A 248 3.04 33.13 20.87
C MET A 248 1.66 33.11 21.55
N LEU A 249 0.60 33.59 20.88
CA LEU A 249 -0.76 33.58 21.42
C LEU A 249 -1.23 32.16 21.72
N GLN A 250 -0.87 31.21 20.86
CA GLN A 250 -1.17 29.80 21.05
C GLN A 250 -0.51 29.24 22.32
N VAL A 251 0.77 29.53 22.56
CA VAL A 251 1.45 29.13 23.81
C VAL A 251 0.78 29.78 25.04
N LEU A 252 0.33 31.03 24.94
CA LEU A 252 -0.42 31.68 26.04
C LEU A 252 -1.77 30.99 26.31
N ILE A 253 -2.47 30.56 25.25
CA ILE A 253 -3.69 29.75 25.38
C ILE A 253 -3.36 28.43 26.11
N TYR A 254 -2.26 27.77 25.77
CA TYR A 254 -1.86 26.51 26.41
C TYR A 254 -1.50 26.68 27.88
N ILE A 255 -0.72 27.71 28.23
CA ILE A 255 -0.34 27.99 29.62
C ILE A 255 -1.58 28.18 30.50
N VAL A 256 -2.60 28.89 30.02
CA VAL A 256 -3.79 29.22 30.81
C VAL A 256 -4.90 28.17 30.73
N GLY A 257 -5.06 27.57 29.56
CA GLY A 257 -6.16 26.67 29.21
C GLY A 257 -5.91 25.19 29.54
N GLU A 258 -4.65 24.73 29.47
CA GLU A 258 -4.35 23.31 29.68
C GLU A 258 -4.14 23.00 31.17
N ARG A 259 -5.23 22.58 31.79
CA ARG A 259 -5.32 22.22 33.21
C ARG A 259 -5.50 20.72 33.44
N TYR A 260 -5.55 19.92 32.37
CA TYR A 260 -5.81 18.47 32.41
C TYR A 260 -4.53 17.66 32.70
N VAL A 261 -3.81 18.05 33.74
CA VAL A 261 -2.64 17.34 34.25
C VAL A 261 -2.79 17.23 35.78
N PRO A 262 -2.85 16.03 36.37
CA PRO A 262 -3.03 15.87 37.81
C PRO A 262 -1.89 16.53 38.59
N GLY A 263 -2.23 17.54 39.40
CA GLY A 263 -1.28 18.38 40.14
C GLY A 263 -1.10 19.78 39.55
N VAL A 264 -1.46 20.01 38.28
CA VAL A 264 -1.63 21.36 37.71
C VAL A 264 -3.07 21.82 37.89
N GLY A 265 -4.03 21.00 37.44
CA GLY A 265 -5.46 21.20 37.68
C GLY A 265 -6.07 20.10 38.54
N ASN A 266 -7.26 20.37 39.04
CA ASN A 266 -8.04 19.44 39.85
C ASN A 266 -8.76 18.42 38.96
N VAL A 267 -8.01 17.45 38.43
CA VAL A 267 -8.49 16.40 37.53
C VAL A 267 -7.93 15.02 37.91
N THR A 268 -8.67 13.98 37.53
CA THR A 268 -8.28 12.57 37.65
C THR A 268 -7.54 12.09 36.40
N LYS A 269 -6.76 11.00 36.50
CA LYS A 269 -6.09 10.39 35.33
C LYS A 269 -7.11 9.92 34.27
N GLU A 270 -8.28 9.44 34.68
CA GLU A 270 -9.35 9.03 33.75
C GLU A 270 -9.85 10.21 32.91
N GLU A 271 -10.06 11.38 33.51
CA GLU A 271 -10.52 12.59 32.80
C GLU A 271 -9.49 13.08 31.77
N VAL A 272 -8.19 12.91 32.04
CA VAL A 272 -7.14 13.21 31.06
C VAL A 272 -7.26 12.30 29.84
N THR A 273 -7.41 10.99 30.04
CA THR A 273 -7.59 10.04 28.93
C THR A 273 -8.91 10.29 28.18
N MET A 274 -9.99 10.62 28.89
CA MET A 274 -11.27 11.02 28.26
C MET A 274 -11.09 12.25 27.37
N ARG A 275 -10.32 13.26 27.83
CA ARG A 275 -10.01 14.45 27.03
C ARG A 275 -9.26 14.08 25.76
N GLU A 276 -8.20 13.25 25.84
CA GLU A 276 -7.46 12.80 24.66
C GLU A 276 -8.38 12.13 23.63
N ILE A 277 -9.19 11.15 24.06
CA ILE A 277 -10.08 10.40 23.17
C ILE A 277 -11.15 11.33 22.56
N THR A 278 -11.73 12.23 23.35
CA THR A 278 -12.71 13.20 22.86
C THR A 278 -12.15 14.03 21.72
N HIS A 279 -10.91 14.52 21.85
CA HIS A 279 -10.28 15.35 20.82
C HIS A 279 -9.88 14.52 19.58
N LEU A 280 -9.39 13.28 19.76
CA LEU A 280 -9.14 12.38 18.62
C LEU A 280 -10.42 12.13 17.80
N LEU A 281 -11.53 11.81 18.46
CA LEU A 281 -12.81 11.52 17.80
C LEU A 281 -13.53 12.76 17.25
N CYS A 282 -13.15 13.96 17.69
CA CYS A 282 -13.59 15.23 17.11
C CYS A 282 -12.97 15.51 15.73
N ILE A 283 -11.83 14.88 15.41
CA ILE A 283 -11.21 14.94 14.07
C ILE A 283 -12.02 14.05 13.12
N GLU A 284 -12.14 12.78 13.45
CA GLU A 284 -12.86 11.77 12.67
C GLU A 284 -13.23 10.54 13.53
N PRO A 285 -14.24 9.74 13.11
CA PRO A 285 -14.48 8.42 13.72
C PRO A 285 -13.27 7.49 13.51
N MET A 286 -12.81 6.86 14.59
CA MET A 286 -11.58 6.04 14.57
C MET A 286 -11.82 4.61 15.08
N PRO A 287 -11.14 3.60 14.53
CA PRO A 287 -11.18 2.24 15.07
C PRO A 287 -10.32 2.13 16.35
N HIS A 288 -10.48 1.04 17.11
CA HIS A 288 -9.83 0.88 18.42
C HIS A 288 -8.30 1.01 18.32
N SER A 289 -7.67 0.33 17.36
CA SER A 289 -6.22 0.35 17.18
C SER A 289 -5.68 1.75 16.88
N ALA A 290 -6.42 2.57 16.12
CA ALA A 290 -6.04 3.93 15.80
C ALA A 290 -6.11 4.84 17.03
N ILE A 291 -7.12 4.67 17.90
CA ILE A 291 -7.21 5.40 19.17
C ILE A 291 -6.02 5.01 20.06
N ALA A 292 -5.80 3.71 20.27
CA ALA A 292 -4.71 3.21 21.11
C ALA A 292 -3.32 3.67 20.63
N LYS A 293 -3.09 3.72 19.32
CA LYS A 293 -1.82 4.20 18.72
C LYS A 293 -1.57 5.69 18.94
N ASN A 294 -2.63 6.51 18.98
CA ASN A 294 -2.53 7.95 19.18
C ASN A 294 -2.58 8.35 20.67
N LEU A 295 -2.69 7.38 21.57
CA LEU A 295 -2.58 7.58 23.01
C LEU A 295 -1.18 7.19 23.52
N PRO A 296 -0.69 7.85 24.58
CA PRO A 296 0.56 7.45 25.21
C PRO A 296 0.50 6.01 25.76
N GLU A 297 1.59 5.27 25.64
CA GLU A 297 1.74 3.91 26.19
C GLU A 297 1.75 3.96 27.73
N ASN A 298 0.70 3.46 28.40
CA ASN A 298 0.67 3.23 29.85
C ASN A 298 0.70 1.74 30.17
N GLU A 299 1.29 1.36 31.32
CA GLU A 299 1.34 -0.02 31.84
C GLU A 299 -0.04 -0.66 32.05
N ASN A 300 -1.11 0.14 32.13
CA ASN A 300 -2.50 -0.30 32.34
C ASN A 300 -3.42 -0.09 31.11
N ASN A 301 -2.87 0.20 29.92
CA ASN A 301 -3.66 0.65 28.77
C ASN A 301 -4.67 -0.37 28.24
N GLU A 302 -4.56 -1.67 28.54
CA GLU A 302 -5.36 -2.68 27.82
C GLU A 302 -6.65 -3.09 28.55
N THR A 303 -6.69 -3.15 29.88
CA THR A 303 -7.93 -3.52 30.62
C THR A 303 -8.79 -2.31 31.03
N GLY A 304 -8.23 -1.09 31.02
CA GLY A 304 -8.94 0.13 31.44
C GLY A 304 -9.46 1.00 30.30
N LEU A 305 -8.85 0.94 29.10
CA LEU A 305 -9.14 1.84 28.00
C LEU A 305 -10.56 1.67 27.44
N GLU A 306 -11.04 0.42 27.33
CA GLU A 306 -12.41 0.15 26.86
C GLU A 306 -13.47 0.81 27.75
N ASN A 307 -13.28 0.79 29.07
CA ASN A 307 -14.17 1.45 30.02
C ASN A 307 -14.20 2.97 29.81
N VAL A 308 -13.06 3.57 29.47
CA VAL A 308 -12.95 5.02 29.20
C VAL A 308 -13.55 5.37 27.84
N ILE A 309 -13.25 4.61 26.79
CA ILE A 309 -13.81 4.81 25.44
C ILE A 309 -15.34 4.70 25.47
N ASN A 310 -15.89 3.69 26.16
CA ASN A 310 -17.34 3.50 26.26
C ASN A 310 -18.05 4.63 27.03
N LYS A 311 -17.34 5.41 27.86
CA LYS A 311 -17.90 6.61 28.50
C LYS A 311 -18.06 7.75 27.47
N VAL A 312 -17.07 7.98 26.59
CA VAL A 312 -17.04 9.13 25.65
C VAL A 312 -17.59 8.84 24.25
N ALA A 313 -17.59 7.58 23.82
CA ALA A 313 -17.88 7.19 22.44
C ALA A 313 -18.86 6.02 22.34
N THR A 314 -19.42 5.85 21.15
CA THR A 314 -20.29 4.73 20.77
C THR A 314 -19.65 3.94 19.65
N PHE A 315 -19.55 2.62 19.80
CA PHE A 315 -19.00 1.74 18.76
C PHE A 315 -20.02 1.49 17.65
N LYS A 316 -19.60 1.72 16.42
CA LYS A 316 -20.37 1.46 15.20
C LYS A 316 -19.74 0.28 14.48
N ARG A 317 -20.52 -0.80 14.39
CA ARG A 317 -20.08 -2.05 13.76
C ARG A 317 -19.68 -1.82 12.30
N PRO A 318 -18.67 -2.55 11.81
CA PRO A 318 -18.23 -2.45 10.43
C PRO A 318 -19.35 -2.80 9.44
N GLY A 319 -19.36 -2.10 8.30
CA GLY A 319 -20.06 -2.57 7.10
C GLY A 319 -19.32 -3.75 6.45
N ILE A 320 -19.81 -4.22 5.29
CA ILE A 320 -19.36 -5.46 4.62
C ILE A 320 -17.85 -5.50 4.30
N SER A 321 -17.16 -4.36 4.23
CA SER A 321 -15.74 -4.26 3.87
C SER A 321 -14.89 -3.36 4.80
N GLY A 322 -15.46 -2.89 5.92
CA GLY A 322 -14.83 -1.92 6.82
C GLY A 322 -14.34 -2.51 8.15
N HIS A 323 -13.63 -1.69 8.93
CA HIS A 323 -13.37 -1.93 10.35
C HIS A 323 -14.42 -1.20 11.19
N GLY A 324 -14.73 -1.71 12.39
CA GLY A 324 -15.63 -1.01 13.30
C GLY A 324 -15.00 0.28 13.80
N VAL A 325 -15.77 1.36 13.90
CA VAL A 325 -15.27 2.68 14.30
C VAL A 325 -16.04 3.21 15.50
N TYR A 326 -15.35 3.95 16.37
CA TYR A 326 -15.95 4.69 17.47
C TYR A 326 -16.34 6.10 17.00
N GLU A 327 -17.58 6.51 17.30
CA GLU A 327 -18.10 7.86 17.07
C GLU A 327 -18.32 8.54 18.43
N LEU A 328 -17.95 9.83 18.56
CA LEU A 328 -18.10 10.58 19.81
C LEU A 328 -19.58 10.77 20.18
N LYS A 329 -19.92 10.63 21.47
CA LYS A 329 -21.26 10.94 22.00
C LYS A 329 -21.54 12.44 22.00
N ASP A 330 -22.79 12.82 21.79
CA ASP A 330 -23.22 14.22 21.80
C ASP A 330 -22.99 14.93 23.14
N GLU A 331 -23.01 14.19 24.25
CA GLU A 331 -22.75 14.73 25.59
C GLU A 331 -21.31 15.21 25.76
N SER A 332 -20.35 14.49 25.18
CA SER A 332 -18.91 14.76 25.26
C SER A 332 -18.45 15.89 24.33
N LEU A 333 -19.30 16.34 23.38
CA LEU A 333 -18.99 17.48 22.52
C LEU A 333 -18.86 18.81 23.29
N LYS A 334 -19.44 18.91 24.49
CA LYS A 334 -19.33 20.10 25.34
C LYS A 334 -17.91 20.36 25.82
N ASP A 335 -17.06 19.33 25.82
CA ASP A 335 -15.69 19.38 26.31
C ASP A 335 -14.66 19.61 25.18
N PHE A 336 -15.12 19.77 23.93
CA PHE A 336 -14.27 20.05 22.78
C PHE A 336 -13.57 21.41 22.93
N ASN A 337 -12.24 21.39 22.90
CA ASN A 337 -11.39 22.56 22.80
C ASN A 337 -10.82 22.67 21.37
N MET A 338 -11.04 23.83 20.72
CA MET A 338 -10.49 24.10 19.39
C MET A 338 -8.95 24.13 19.43
N TYR A 339 -8.37 24.81 20.42
CA TYR A 339 -6.92 24.88 20.62
C TYR A 339 -6.44 23.81 21.60
N PHE A 340 -6.77 22.56 21.32
CA PHE A 340 -6.19 21.43 22.05
C PHE A 340 -4.72 21.28 21.71
N TYR A 341 -3.86 21.36 22.73
CA TYR A 341 -2.42 21.51 22.54
C TYR A 341 -1.70 20.32 21.88
N HIS A 342 -2.34 19.16 21.84
CA HIS A 342 -1.85 17.96 21.15
C HIS A 342 -2.26 17.85 19.67
N TYR A 343 -3.03 18.80 19.14
CA TYR A 343 -3.30 18.83 17.70
C TYR A 343 -2.09 19.33 16.92
N SER A 344 -1.74 18.60 15.88
CA SER A 344 -0.93 19.16 14.79
C SER A 344 -1.73 20.23 14.04
N LYS A 345 -1.05 21.10 13.28
CA LYS A 345 -1.72 22.13 12.46
C LYS A 345 -2.77 21.53 11.52
N THR A 346 -2.49 20.37 10.93
CA THR A 346 -3.44 19.70 10.03
C THR A 346 -4.63 19.11 10.78
N GLN A 347 -4.42 18.56 11.98
CA GLN A 347 -5.49 18.05 12.84
C GLN A 347 -6.39 19.19 13.34
N HIS A 348 -5.81 20.32 13.74
CA HIS A 348 -6.54 21.51 14.18
C HIS A 348 -7.53 21.99 13.09
N SER A 349 -7.05 22.20 11.86
CA SER A 349 -7.92 22.62 10.75
C SER A 349 -9.00 21.60 10.40
N LYS A 350 -8.70 20.29 10.47
CA LYS A 350 -9.68 19.22 10.24
C LYS A 350 -10.77 19.21 11.33
N ALA A 351 -10.38 19.29 12.60
CA ALA A 351 -11.30 19.32 13.72
C ALA A 351 -12.22 20.56 13.64
N GLU A 352 -11.66 21.74 13.42
CA GLU A 352 -12.43 22.99 13.26
C GLU A 352 -13.50 22.85 12.16
N HIS A 353 -13.09 22.42 10.97
CA HIS A 353 -14.01 22.25 9.83
C HIS A 353 -15.10 21.21 10.11
N MET A 354 -14.74 20.08 10.74
CA MET A 354 -15.71 19.02 11.08
C MET A 354 -16.77 19.52 12.07
N GLN A 355 -16.35 20.26 13.11
CA GLN A 355 -17.27 20.75 14.13
C GLN A 355 -18.18 21.87 13.60
N LYS A 356 -17.66 22.81 12.79
CA LYS A 356 -18.49 23.81 12.10
C LYS A 356 -19.52 23.16 11.17
N LYS A 357 -19.10 22.16 10.38
CA LYS A 357 -19.98 21.40 9.49
C LYS A 357 -21.10 20.70 10.27
N ARG A 358 -20.80 20.07 11.40
CA ARG A 358 -21.79 19.40 12.25
C ARG A 358 -22.81 20.40 12.82
N ARG A 359 -22.36 21.53 13.39
CA ARG A 359 -23.25 22.57 13.92
C ARG A 359 -24.18 23.16 12.86
N LYS A 360 -23.68 23.34 11.63
CA LYS A 360 -24.48 23.78 10.48
C LYS A 360 -25.57 22.78 10.09
N GLN A 361 -25.28 21.48 10.16
CA GLN A 361 -26.27 20.42 9.91
C GLN A 361 -27.37 20.40 10.99
N GLU A 362 -27.03 20.76 12.23
CA GLU A 362 -27.97 20.88 13.35
C GLU A 362 -28.75 22.21 13.38
N ASN A 363 -28.55 23.10 12.40
CA ASN A 363 -29.09 24.47 12.39
C ASN A 363 -28.70 25.31 13.63
N LYS A 364 -27.50 25.10 14.18
CA LYS A 364 -26.89 25.91 15.24
C LYS A 364 -25.91 26.95 14.65
N ASP A 365 -25.49 27.92 15.46
CA ASP A 365 -24.43 28.87 15.11
C ASP A 365 -23.08 28.16 14.91
N GLU A 366 -22.20 28.75 14.08
CA GLU A 366 -20.88 28.19 13.77
C GLU A 366 -19.82 28.56 14.83
N ALA A 367 -20.19 29.19 15.97
CA ALA A 367 -19.23 29.58 17.00
C ALA A 367 -18.66 28.36 17.74
N LEU A 368 -17.34 28.36 17.97
CA LEU A 368 -16.62 27.33 18.72
C LEU A 368 -15.98 27.93 19.98
N PRO A 369 -16.78 28.23 21.03
CA PRO A 369 -16.24 28.81 22.26
C PRO A 369 -15.40 27.79 23.04
N PRO A 370 -14.40 28.25 23.84
CA PRO A 370 -13.68 27.36 24.76
C PRO A 370 -14.62 26.63 25.73
N PRO A 371 -14.34 25.36 26.06
CA PRO A 371 -15.05 24.67 27.14
C PRO A 371 -14.71 25.30 28.49
N SER A 372 -15.54 25.05 29.50
CA SER A 372 -15.26 25.51 30.86
C SER A 372 -14.01 24.81 31.40
N PRO A 373 -12.92 25.54 31.70
CA PRO A 373 -11.69 24.90 32.17
C PRO A 373 -11.87 24.37 33.61
N PRO A 374 -11.19 23.27 33.98
CA PRO A 374 -11.09 22.82 35.37
C PRO A 374 -10.46 23.87 36.28
N GLU A 375 -10.58 23.73 37.60
CA GLU A 375 -9.85 24.60 38.53
C GLU A 375 -8.36 24.26 38.57
N PHE A 376 -7.51 25.28 38.73
CA PHE A 376 -6.10 25.07 39.04
C PHE A 376 -5.93 24.52 40.47
N CYS A 377 -4.92 23.68 40.67
CA CYS A 377 -4.44 23.36 42.01
C CYS A 377 -3.91 24.63 42.69
N PRO A 378 -3.89 24.69 44.05
CA PRO A 378 -3.50 25.90 44.78
C PRO A 378 -2.15 26.50 44.34
N ALA A 379 -1.16 25.66 44.02
CA ALA A 379 0.16 26.09 43.55
C ALA A 379 0.14 26.85 42.21
N PHE A 380 -0.83 26.55 41.33
CA PHE A 380 -0.96 27.13 39.99
C PHE A 380 -2.08 28.17 39.89
N SER A 381 -2.82 28.43 40.98
CA SER A 381 -3.97 29.35 40.99
C SER A 381 -3.67 30.76 40.45
N LYS A 382 -2.43 31.25 40.61
CA LYS A 382 -2.00 32.58 40.14
C LYS A 382 -1.82 32.70 38.63
N VAL A 383 -1.79 31.59 37.87
CA VAL A 383 -1.61 31.61 36.41
C VAL A 383 -2.72 32.41 35.71
N VAL A 384 -3.94 32.40 36.25
CA VAL A 384 -5.07 33.16 35.70
C VAL A 384 -4.81 34.68 35.64
N ASN A 385 -3.92 35.19 36.50
CA ASN A 385 -3.56 36.61 36.52
C ASN A 385 -2.88 37.07 35.22
N LEU A 386 -2.31 36.15 34.42
CA LEU A 386 -1.80 36.45 33.08
C LEU A 386 -2.88 37.02 32.16
N LEU A 387 -4.13 36.53 32.27
CA LEU A 387 -5.23 37.03 31.45
C LEU A 387 -5.58 38.48 31.80
N ASN A 388 -5.40 38.87 33.06
CA ASN A 388 -5.84 40.16 33.59
C ASN A 388 -4.70 41.18 33.77
N CYS A 389 -3.50 40.91 33.25
CA CYS A 389 -2.38 41.85 33.39
C CYS A 389 -2.39 42.95 32.31
N ASP A 390 -1.68 44.05 32.55
CA ASP A 390 -1.73 45.24 31.69
C ASP A 390 -1.17 44.94 30.29
N ILE A 391 -0.13 44.13 30.22
CA ILE A 391 0.52 43.74 28.96
C ILE A 391 -0.40 42.83 28.12
N MET A 392 -1.13 41.89 28.74
CA MET A 392 -2.12 41.07 28.02
C MET A 392 -3.21 41.93 27.40
N MET A 393 -3.76 42.88 28.18
CA MET A 393 -4.77 43.81 27.70
C MET A 393 -4.24 44.68 26.56
N TYR A 394 -2.98 45.11 26.64
CA TYR A 394 -2.32 45.85 25.58
C TYR A 394 -2.17 45.03 24.29
N ILE A 395 -1.66 43.80 24.38
CA ILE A 395 -1.52 42.87 23.24
C ILE A 395 -2.87 42.67 22.55
N LEU A 396 -3.94 42.34 23.30
CA LEU A 396 -5.26 42.12 22.76
C LEU A 396 -5.83 43.37 22.06
N ARG A 397 -5.71 44.54 22.69
CA ARG A 397 -6.15 45.81 22.10
C ARG A 397 -5.42 46.11 20.80
N THR A 398 -4.09 46.00 20.79
CA THR A 398 -3.28 46.26 19.61
C THR A 398 -3.63 45.32 18.45
N ILE A 399 -3.91 44.04 18.71
CA ILE A 399 -4.34 43.10 17.67
C ILE A 399 -5.71 43.51 17.09
N PHE A 400 -6.68 43.84 17.95
CA PHE A 400 -8.01 44.25 17.47
C PHE A 400 -7.98 45.61 16.75
N GLU A 401 -7.18 46.56 17.21
CA GLU A 401 -6.98 47.86 16.54
C GLU A 401 -6.41 47.67 15.13
N ARG A 402 -5.41 46.78 14.97
CA ARG A 402 -4.84 46.46 13.64
C ARG A 402 -5.85 45.81 12.70
N ALA A 403 -6.77 45.01 13.22
CA ALA A 403 -7.80 44.37 12.42
C ALA A 403 -8.96 45.31 12.03
N VAL A 404 -9.21 46.37 12.83
CA VAL A 404 -10.16 47.43 12.47
C VAL A 404 -9.59 48.35 11.38
N ASP A 405 -8.27 48.52 11.35
CA ASP A 405 -7.57 49.27 10.30
C ASP A 405 -7.40 48.42 9.03
N THR A 406 -8.28 48.64 8.05
CA THR A 406 -8.32 47.84 6.80
C THR A 406 -7.07 47.97 5.92
N ASP A 407 -6.23 48.96 6.18
CA ASP A 407 -4.98 49.20 5.42
C ASP A 407 -3.76 48.48 6.03
N SER A 408 -3.93 47.77 7.16
CA SER A 408 -2.86 47.11 7.89
C SER A 408 -2.67 45.63 7.48
N ASN A 409 -1.46 45.26 7.08
CA ASN A 409 -1.06 43.85 6.82
C ASN A 409 -0.53 43.13 8.08
N LEU A 410 -0.65 43.74 9.27
CA LEU A 410 -0.04 43.29 10.53
C LEU A 410 -0.97 42.39 11.38
N TRP A 411 -1.94 41.75 10.74
CA TRP A 411 -2.87 40.82 11.39
C TRP A 411 -3.26 39.69 10.44
N THR A 412 -3.73 38.58 11.02
CA THR A 412 -4.28 37.43 10.30
C THR A 412 -5.56 36.95 10.98
N GLU A 413 -6.40 36.19 10.28
CA GLU A 413 -7.60 35.60 10.88
C GLU A 413 -7.25 34.68 12.06
N GLY A 414 -6.15 33.92 11.95
CA GLY A 414 -5.67 33.03 13.03
C GLY A 414 -5.37 33.78 14.32
N MET A 415 -4.68 34.93 14.25
CA MET A 415 -4.45 35.78 15.42
C MET A 415 -5.74 36.25 16.08
N LEU A 416 -6.73 36.64 15.27
CA LEU A 416 -8.01 37.12 15.80
C LEU A 416 -8.78 36.00 16.49
N GLN A 417 -8.82 34.81 15.89
CA GLN A 417 -9.44 33.64 16.53
C GLN A 417 -8.77 33.31 17.88
N MET A 418 -7.43 33.36 17.95
CA MET A 418 -6.69 33.13 19.19
C MET A 418 -6.95 34.24 20.23
N ALA A 419 -6.97 35.50 19.81
CA ALA A 419 -7.29 36.64 20.68
C ALA A 419 -8.73 36.56 21.21
N PHE A 420 -9.69 36.17 20.37
CA PHE A 420 -11.08 35.88 20.77
C PHE A 420 -11.15 34.74 21.78
N HIS A 421 -10.34 33.70 21.61
CA HIS A 421 -10.29 32.59 22.55
C HIS A 421 -9.71 33.00 23.92
N ILE A 422 -8.63 33.80 23.95
CA ILE A 422 -8.08 34.36 25.19
C ILE A 422 -9.12 35.24 25.91
N LEU A 423 -9.83 36.11 25.17
CA LEU A 423 -10.93 36.90 25.72
C LEU A 423 -12.03 36.03 26.33
N ALA A 424 -12.44 34.99 25.60
CA ALA A 424 -13.45 34.05 26.05
C ALA A 424 -13.03 33.31 27.33
N LEU A 425 -11.77 32.87 27.43
CA LEU A 425 -11.22 32.26 28.64
C LEU A 425 -11.25 33.23 29.84
N GLY A 426 -10.87 34.50 29.64
CA GLY A 426 -10.93 35.52 30.70
C GLY A 426 -12.34 35.77 31.24
N LEU A 427 -13.32 35.87 30.35
CA LEU A 427 -14.73 36.04 30.75
C LEU A 427 -15.32 34.79 31.41
N LEU A 428 -14.95 33.59 30.92
CA LEU A 428 -15.38 32.32 31.51
C LEU A 428 -14.80 32.13 32.93
N GLU A 429 -13.53 32.46 33.13
CA GLU A 429 -12.87 32.41 34.43
C GLU A 429 -13.57 33.33 35.43
N GLU A 430 -13.82 34.58 35.06
CA GLU A 430 -14.54 35.54 35.91
C GLU A 430 -15.98 35.09 36.21
N LYS A 431 -16.69 34.58 35.20
CA LYS A 431 -18.02 34.00 35.36
C LYS A 431 -18.03 32.85 36.38
N GLN A 432 -17.07 31.93 36.28
CA GLN A 432 -16.98 30.80 37.20
C GLN A 432 -16.72 31.25 38.64
N GLN A 433 -15.84 32.24 38.84
CA GLN A 433 -15.54 32.78 40.17
C GLN A 433 -16.75 33.50 40.77
N LEU A 434 -17.44 34.35 39.99
CA LEU A 434 -18.67 35.04 40.42
C LEU A 434 -19.86 34.10 40.70
N GLN A 435 -19.86 32.89 40.12
CA GLN A 435 -20.88 31.88 40.39
C GLN A 435 -20.60 31.09 41.68
N LYS A 436 -19.34 31.00 42.10
CA LYS A 436 -18.90 30.20 43.25
C LYS A 436 -18.81 31.01 44.54
N SER A 437 -18.34 32.25 44.44
CA SER A 437 -18.09 33.15 45.57
C SER A 437 -18.94 34.43 45.46
N PRO A 438 -19.31 35.05 46.60
CA PRO A 438 -19.93 36.37 46.59
C PRO A 438 -19.01 37.39 45.92
N GLU A 439 -19.58 38.39 45.25
CA GLU A 439 -18.83 39.37 44.44
C GLU A 439 -17.70 40.07 45.21
N GLU A 440 -17.92 40.36 46.49
CA GLU A 440 -16.96 41.04 47.37
C GLU A 440 -15.65 40.26 47.54
N GLU A 441 -15.66 38.93 47.36
CA GLU A 441 -14.48 38.05 47.46
C GLU A 441 -13.77 37.85 46.12
N VAL A 442 -14.40 38.20 44.99
CA VAL A 442 -13.86 37.97 43.64
C VAL A 442 -12.98 39.14 43.21
N THR A 443 -11.68 38.99 43.44
CA THR A 443 -10.66 40.01 43.07
C THR A 443 -10.32 40.03 41.57
N PHE A 444 -10.75 39.03 40.79
CA PHE A 444 -10.44 38.93 39.36
C PHE A 444 -11.39 39.80 38.53
N ASP A 445 -10.91 40.96 38.05
CA ASP A 445 -11.71 42.03 37.42
C ASP A 445 -11.50 42.18 35.90
N PHE A 446 -11.38 41.05 35.19
CA PHE A 446 -11.09 41.03 33.74
C PHE A 446 -12.07 41.86 32.91
N TYR A 447 -13.38 41.75 33.18
CA TYR A 447 -14.44 42.54 32.57
C TYR A 447 -14.15 44.04 32.67
N HIS A 448 -13.86 44.54 33.87
CA HIS A 448 -13.60 45.96 34.08
C HIS A 448 -12.35 46.42 33.33
N LYS A 449 -11.26 45.64 33.33
CA LYS A 449 -10.04 46.01 32.59
C LYS A 449 -10.22 45.96 31.08
N ALA A 450 -10.98 45.00 30.55
CA ALA A 450 -11.30 44.93 29.12
C ALA A 450 -12.18 46.12 28.67
N SER A 451 -13.07 46.59 29.55
CA SER A 451 -13.98 47.72 29.28
C SER A 451 -13.38 49.12 29.57
N ARG A 452 -12.22 49.24 30.23
CA ARG A 452 -11.53 50.53 30.48
C ARG A 452 -10.99 51.15 29.17
N LEU A 453 -11.17 52.46 28.97
CA LEU A 453 -10.55 53.20 27.85
C LEU A 453 -9.01 53.14 27.94
N GLY A 454 -8.34 52.93 26.81
CA GLY A 454 -6.88 52.84 26.74
C GLY A 454 -6.18 54.20 26.66
N SER A 455 -5.57 54.65 27.76
CA SER A 455 -4.87 55.95 27.85
C SER A 455 -5.76 57.18 27.57
N SER A 456 -5.25 58.38 27.88
CA SER A 456 -5.92 59.66 27.73
C SER A 456 -5.92 60.24 26.30
N ALA A 457 -5.67 59.42 25.27
CA ALA A 457 -5.66 59.86 23.87
C ALA A 457 -7.09 60.03 23.31
N LEU A 458 -7.32 61.06 22.48
CA LEU A 458 -8.64 61.43 21.93
C LEU A 458 -9.37 60.31 21.12
N ASN A 459 -8.69 59.22 20.75
CA ASN A 459 -9.22 58.11 19.95
C ASN A 459 -9.22 56.75 20.66
N ALA A 460 -8.96 56.71 21.97
CA ALA A 460 -8.86 55.47 22.74
C ALA A 460 -10.18 54.68 22.75
N GLN A 461 -10.15 53.44 22.23
CA GLN A 461 -11.30 52.52 22.26
C GLN A 461 -11.06 51.44 23.31
N ASN A 462 -12.12 50.96 23.94
CA ASN A 462 -12.05 49.76 24.77
C ASN A 462 -12.25 48.50 23.89
N ILE A 463 -11.94 47.32 24.43
CA ILE A 463 -12.00 46.07 23.67
C ILE A 463 -13.43 45.80 23.19
N GLN A 464 -14.44 46.11 24.00
CA GLN A 464 -15.85 45.91 23.65
C GLN A 464 -16.27 46.73 22.42
N MET A 465 -15.87 48.00 22.34
CA MET A 465 -16.12 48.86 21.17
C MET A 465 -15.39 48.36 19.91
N LEU A 466 -14.18 47.81 20.06
CA LEU A 466 -13.43 47.21 18.95
C LEU A 466 -14.16 45.96 18.43
N LEU A 467 -14.66 45.09 19.31
CA LEU A 467 -15.45 43.91 18.93
C LEU A 467 -16.73 44.27 18.16
N GLU A 468 -17.43 45.33 18.58
CA GLU A 468 -18.62 45.82 17.87
C GLU A 468 -18.30 46.30 16.45
N LYS A 469 -17.15 46.97 16.27
CA LYS A 469 -16.68 47.38 14.93
C LYS A 469 -16.27 46.19 14.07
N LEU A 470 -15.54 45.23 14.64
CA LEU A 470 -15.12 44.01 13.94
C LEU A 470 -16.31 43.19 13.42
N LYS A 471 -17.44 43.18 14.16
CA LYS A 471 -18.69 42.52 13.73
C LYS A 471 -19.22 43.03 12.38
N GLY A 472 -18.92 44.28 12.02
CA GLY A 472 -19.36 44.92 10.78
C GLY A 472 -18.45 44.72 9.56
N ILE A 473 -17.28 44.10 9.71
CA ILE A 473 -16.28 43.97 8.64
C ILE A 473 -16.60 42.75 7.74
N PRO A 474 -16.76 42.91 6.40
CA PRO A 474 -17.09 41.81 5.49
C PRO A 474 -16.06 40.68 5.45
N GLN A 475 -14.77 40.99 5.63
CA GLN A 475 -13.68 40.02 5.64
C GLN A 475 -13.76 39.04 6.83
N LEU A 476 -14.52 39.37 7.87
CA LEU A 476 -14.68 38.57 9.10
C LEU A 476 -16.07 37.93 9.22
N GLU A 477 -16.77 37.73 8.11
CA GLU A 477 -18.11 37.12 8.07
C GLU A 477 -18.15 35.76 8.80
N GLY A 478 -17.10 34.93 8.62
CA GLY A 478 -16.99 33.62 9.25
C GLY A 478 -16.80 33.64 10.77
N GLN A 479 -16.48 34.80 11.38
CA GLN A 479 -16.26 34.96 12.81
C GLN A 479 -17.40 35.69 13.53
N LYS A 480 -18.45 36.09 12.81
CA LYS A 480 -19.56 36.88 13.37
C LYS A 480 -20.28 36.18 14.54
N ASP A 481 -20.45 34.87 14.44
CA ASP A 481 -21.10 34.09 15.50
C ASP A 481 -20.25 34.07 16.77
N MET A 482 -18.92 33.92 16.64
CA MET A 482 -17.99 33.95 17.78
C MET A 482 -17.92 35.34 18.43
N ILE A 483 -17.85 36.41 17.63
CA ILE A 483 -17.89 37.79 18.15
C ILE A 483 -19.21 38.04 18.90
N THR A 484 -20.33 37.55 18.34
CA THR A 484 -21.65 37.67 18.98
C THR A 484 -21.72 36.91 20.30
N TRP A 485 -21.15 35.70 20.35
CA TRP A 485 -21.06 34.91 21.58
C TRP A 485 -20.23 35.63 22.66
N ILE A 486 -19.08 36.21 22.29
CA ILE A 486 -18.22 36.95 23.23
C ILE A 486 -18.97 38.16 23.80
N LEU A 487 -19.64 38.95 22.96
CA LEU A 487 -20.44 40.10 23.40
C LEU A 487 -21.56 39.67 24.36
N GLN A 488 -22.25 38.56 24.09
CA GLN A 488 -23.25 37.99 25.00
C GLN A 488 -22.63 37.52 26.33
N MET A 489 -21.39 37.04 26.32
CA MET A 489 -20.67 36.67 27.53
C MET A 489 -20.28 37.90 28.36
N PHE A 490 -19.83 38.99 27.73
CA PHE A 490 -19.64 40.29 28.38
C PHE A 490 -20.91 40.75 29.10
N ASP A 491 -22.09 40.68 28.45
CA ASP A 491 -23.37 41.01 29.06
C ASP A 491 -23.77 40.07 30.20
N THR A 492 -23.33 38.81 30.14
CA THR A 492 -23.60 37.81 31.19
C THR A 492 -22.76 38.10 32.43
N VAL A 493 -21.46 38.36 32.28
CA VAL A 493 -20.56 38.73 33.39
C VAL A 493 -20.98 40.06 34.00
N LYS A 494 -21.33 41.06 33.16
CA LYS A 494 -21.86 42.34 33.60
C LYS A 494 -23.08 42.17 34.52
N ARG A 495 -24.07 41.37 34.11
CA ARG A 495 -25.27 41.09 34.92
C ARG A 495 -24.96 40.36 36.23
N LEU A 496 -23.93 39.52 36.26
CA LEU A 496 -23.51 38.82 37.49
C LEU A 496 -22.89 39.79 38.50
N ARG A 497 -22.08 40.76 38.04
CA ARG A 497 -21.58 41.85 38.91
C ARG A 497 -22.69 42.83 39.32
N GLU A 498 -23.60 43.18 38.42
CA GLU A 498 -24.66 44.16 38.74
C GLU A 498 -25.76 43.58 39.67
N LYS A 499 -25.95 42.26 39.71
CA LYS A 499 -26.98 41.60 40.54
C LYS A 499 -26.76 41.75 42.05
N SER A 500 -25.57 42.11 42.51
CA SER A 500 -25.28 42.30 43.94
C SER A 500 -25.50 43.74 44.43
N CYS A 501 -25.67 44.71 43.51
CA CYS A 501 -25.86 46.13 43.88
C CYS A 501 -27.30 46.51 44.29
N LEU A 502 -28.26 45.58 44.27
CA LEU A 502 -29.69 45.86 44.52
C LEU A 502 -30.24 45.31 45.84
N ILE A 503 -29.44 45.29 46.91
CA ILE A 503 -29.91 44.96 48.27
C ILE A 503 -29.67 46.12 49.25
N VAL A 504 -29.97 47.37 48.87
CA VAL A 504 -30.32 48.43 49.83
C VAL A 504 -31.27 49.44 49.17
N ALA A 505 -32.57 49.14 49.15
CA ALA A 505 -33.67 50.12 49.24
C ALA A 505 -35.02 49.40 49.09
N THR A 506 -35.74 49.31 50.20
CA THR A 506 -37.12 48.84 50.27
C THR A 506 -38.12 49.79 49.60
N THR A 507 -39.23 49.18 49.16
CA THR A 507 -40.59 49.70 48.91
C THR A 507 -40.84 50.55 47.64
N SER A 508 -41.44 49.93 46.61
CA SER A 508 -42.82 50.21 46.16
C SER A 508 -43.10 49.61 44.77
N GLY A 509 -44.27 48.99 44.58
CA GLY A 509 -44.94 48.95 43.26
C GLY A 509 -45.24 47.57 42.69
N LEU A 510 -46.48 47.13 42.92
CA LEU A 510 -47.18 46.04 42.24
C LEU A 510 -47.61 46.45 40.81
N GLU A 511 -47.95 45.46 39.98
CA GLU A 511 -48.64 45.48 38.66
C GLU A 511 -47.70 45.39 37.43
N SER A 512 -47.89 44.53 36.43
CA SER A 512 -49.10 43.86 35.93
C SER A 512 -48.77 42.56 35.19
N ILE A 513 -49.64 41.56 35.36
CA ILE A 513 -49.77 40.38 34.50
C ILE A 513 -50.91 40.69 33.51
N LYS A 514 -50.64 40.53 32.20
CA LYS A 514 -51.53 40.13 31.09
C LYS A 514 -51.21 40.89 29.80
N ASN A 515 -50.56 40.20 28.86
CA ASN A 515 -50.89 40.24 27.41
C ASN A 515 -49.97 39.27 26.63
N ASP A 516 -50.12 37.97 26.88
CA ASP A 516 -49.58 36.90 26.05
C ASP A 516 -50.74 36.02 25.58
N GLU A 517 -51.42 36.42 24.50
CA GLU A 517 -52.32 35.50 23.77
C GLU A 517 -52.69 35.91 22.33
N ILE A 518 -52.14 36.99 21.77
CA ILE A 518 -52.51 37.45 20.39
C ILE A 518 -51.33 37.43 19.40
N THR A 519 -50.11 37.08 19.83
CA THR A 519 -48.90 37.09 18.97
C THR A 519 -48.58 35.73 18.34
N HIS A 520 -49.18 34.63 18.79
CA HIS A 520 -48.76 33.28 18.38
C HIS A 520 -49.33 32.79 17.04
N ASP A 521 -50.41 33.39 16.53
CA ASP A 521 -51.03 32.98 15.26
C ASP A 521 -50.47 33.71 14.02
N LYS A 522 -49.87 34.89 14.19
CA LYS A 522 -49.23 35.62 13.08
C LYS A 522 -47.87 35.02 12.68
N GLU A 523 -47.06 34.56 13.63
CA GLU A 523 -45.76 33.93 13.33
C GLU A 523 -45.89 32.55 12.67
N LYS A 524 -46.95 31.80 12.99
CA LYS A 524 -47.18 30.46 12.42
C LYS A 524 -47.58 30.55 10.93
N ALA A 525 -48.34 31.58 10.55
CA ALA A 525 -48.68 31.85 9.15
C ALA A 525 -47.46 32.35 8.33
N GLU A 526 -46.59 33.15 8.95
CA GLU A 526 -45.39 33.68 8.28
C GLU A 526 -44.29 32.62 8.09
N ARG A 527 -44.07 31.74 9.09
CA ARG A 527 -43.16 30.58 8.96
C ARG A 527 -43.62 29.60 7.88
N LYS A 528 -44.93 29.40 7.70
CA LYS A 528 -45.48 28.53 6.65
C LYS A 528 -45.23 29.11 5.24
N ARG A 529 -45.40 30.43 5.05
CA ARG A 529 -45.06 31.13 3.79
C ARG A 529 -43.56 31.12 3.49
N LYS A 530 -42.69 31.33 4.49
CA LYS A 530 -41.22 31.28 4.32
C LYS A 530 -40.71 29.86 4.03
N ALA A 531 -41.30 28.83 4.64
CA ALA A 531 -40.96 27.44 4.35
C ALA A 531 -41.38 27.02 2.93
N GLU A 532 -42.54 27.48 2.46
CA GLU A 532 -43.04 27.19 1.11
C GLU A 532 -42.26 27.95 0.03
N ALA A 533 -41.87 29.21 0.28
CA ALA A 533 -40.98 29.98 -0.59
C ALA A 533 -39.55 29.39 -0.62
N ALA A 534 -39.03 28.89 0.51
CA ALA A 534 -37.74 28.20 0.55
C ALA A 534 -37.79 26.81 -0.10
N ARG A 535 -38.95 26.13 -0.11
CA ARG A 535 -39.15 24.90 -0.87
C ARG A 535 -39.19 25.20 -2.37
N LEU A 536 -39.91 26.23 -2.80
CA LEU A 536 -39.93 26.70 -4.18
C LEU A 536 -38.55 27.18 -4.65
N HIS A 537 -37.77 27.88 -3.81
CA HIS A 537 -36.41 28.31 -4.13
C HIS A 537 -35.44 27.13 -4.22
N ARG A 538 -35.52 26.16 -3.28
CA ARG A 538 -34.74 24.91 -3.36
C ARG A 538 -35.13 24.05 -4.55
N GLN A 539 -36.41 24.02 -4.92
CA GLN A 539 -36.89 23.33 -6.11
C GLN A 539 -36.45 24.05 -7.40
N LYS A 540 -36.38 25.39 -7.40
CA LYS A 540 -35.86 26.19 -8.51
C LYS A 540 -34.35 26.04 -8.66
N ILE A 541 -33.58 25.99 -7.56
CA ILE A 541 -32.14 25.72 -7.59
C ILE A 541 -31.86 24.26 -7.97
N MET A 542 -32.63 23.28 -7.49
CA MET A 542 -32.50 21.90 -7.97
C MET A 542 -32.88 21.77 -9.45
N ALA A 543 -33.90 22.49 -9.92
CA ALA A 543 -34.24 22.55 -11.34
C ALA A 543 -33.18 23.28 -12.17
N GLN A 544 -32.51 24.29 -11.61
CA GLN A 544 -31.45 25.05 -12.28
C GLN A 544 -30.11 24.30 -12.27
N MET A 545 -29.79 23.56 -11.20
CA MET A 545 -28.68 22.60 -11.12
C MET A 545 -28.93 21.41 -12.05
N SER A 546 -30.18 20.93 -12.15
CA SER A 546 -30.59 19.90 -13.11
C SER A 546 -30.54 20.38 -14.56
N ALA A 547 -30.93 21.63 -14.82
CA ALA A 547 -30.82 22.25 -16.15
C ALA A 547 -29.37 22.57 -16.51
N LEU A 548 -28.53 22.95 -15.54
CA LEU A 548 -27.09 23.13 -15.73
C LEU A 548 -26.37 21.80 -15.88
N GLN A 549 -26.77 20.73 -15.16
CA GLN A 549 -26.30 19.37 -15.40
C GLN A 549 -26.74 18.86 -16.77
N LYS A 550 -27.98 19.11 -17.19
CA LYS A 550 -28.44 18.76 -18.55
C LYS A 550 -27.69 19.54 -19.62
N ASN A 551 -27.50 20.85 -19.44
CA ASN A 551 -26.70 21.66 -20.36
C ASN A 551 -25.23 21.24 -20.35
N PHE A 552 -24.67 20.79 -19.21
CA PHE A 552 -23.31 20.28 -19.08
C PHE A 552 -23.15 18.90 -19.76
N ILE A 553 -24.16 18.03 -19.62
CA ILE A 553 -24.23 16.74 -20.32
C ILE A 553 -24.45 16.95 -21.83
N GLU A 554 -25.23 17.95 -22.25
CA GLU A 554 -25.42 18.31 -23.66
C GLU A 554 -24.20 19.00 -24.28
N THR A 555 -23.47 19.82 -23.52
CA THR A 555 -22.21 20.44 -24.00
C THR A 555 -21.02 19.49 -23.96
N HIS A 556 -21.09 18.39 -23.20
CA HIS A 556 -20.03 17.37 -23.12
C HIS A 556 -20.51 16.00 -23.63
N LYS A 557 -21.53 16.01 -24.49
CA LYS A 557 -22.18 14.81 -25.04
C LYS A 557 -21.21 13.88 -25.78
N LEU A 558 -20.19 14.43 -26.42
CA LEU A 558 -19.11 13.69 -27.10
C LEU A 558 -18.16 12.92 -26.15
N MET A 559 -18.22 13.13 -24.83
CA MET A 559 -17.35 12.42 -23.87
C MET A 559 -18.06 11.29 -23.10
N TYR A 560 -19.39 11.24 -23.09
CA TYR A 560 -20.16 10.27 -22.29
C TYR A 560 -20.93 9.22 -23.11
N ASP A 561 -20.99 9.34 -24.44
CA ASP A 561 -21.66 8.36 -25.31
C ASP A 561 -20.87 7.04 -25.50
N ASN A 562 -19.68 6.87 -24.93
CA ASN A 562 -18.86 5.65 -25.08
C ASN A 562 -19.04 4.59 -23.97
N THR A 563 -19.91 4.81 -22.97
CA THR A 563 -20.15 3.79 -21.93
C THR A 563 -21.57 3.86 -21.37
N SER A 564 -22.52 3.17 -22.01
CA SER A 564 -23.55 2.29 -21.39
C SER A 564 -24.75 2.07 -22.33
N GLU A 565 -24.91 0.81 -22.75
CA GLU A 565 -26.05 0.07 -23.32
C GLU A 565 -27.40 0.79 -23.60
N MET A 566 -27.89 0.63 -24.84
CA MET A 566 -29.30 0.83 -25.24
C MET A 566 -30.01 -0.50 -25.50
N PRO A 567 -31.28 -0.65 -25.05
CA PRO A 567 -32.27 -1.46 -25.73
C PRO A 567 -33.34 -0.59 -26.44
N GLY A 568 -33.74 -0.98 -27.65
CA GLY A 568 -35.08 -0.70 -28.22
C GLY A 568 -35.22 0.40 -29.30
N LYS A 569 -35.35 -0.05 -30.55
CA LYS A 569 -35.80 0.60 -31.82
C LYS A 569 -36.88 1.71 -31.73
N GLU A 570 -36.79 2.76 -32.58
CA GLU A 570 -37.51 2.90 -33.88
C GLU A 570 -37.14 4.23 -34.62
N ASP A 571 -36.78 4.07 -35.90
CA ASP A 571 -36.82 4.94 -37.10
C ASP A 571 -36.59 6.47 -37.06
N SER A 572 -35.51 6.92 -37.73
CA SER A 572 -35.61 7.82 -38.91
C SER A 572 -34.26 7.98 -39.65
N ILE A 573 -34.36 7.86 -40.97
CA ILE A 573 -33.36 7.87 -42.06
C ILE A 573 -32.44 9.12 -42.11
N MET A 574 -31.13 8.94 -42.35
CA MET A 574 -30.32 9.67 -43.36
C MET A 574 -28.86 9.13 -43.46
N GLU A 575 -28.60 8.44 -44.58
CA GLU A 575 -27.40 8.37 -45.45
C GLU A 575 -25.96 8.16 -44.91
N GLU A 576 -25.55 6.88 -44.98
CA GLU A 576 -24.33 6.33 -45.60
C GLU A 576 -23.00 7.12 -45.54
N ASP A 577 -22.17 6.77 -44.56
CA ASP A 577 -20.74 6.50 -44.80
C ASP A 577 -20.46 5.08 -44.31
N SER A 578 -20.10 4.21 -45.26
CA SER A 578 -20.07 2.76 -45.12
C SER A 578 -19.00 2.27 -44.12
N ALA A 579 -19.42 1.91 -42.91
CA ALA A 579 -18.72 0.88 -42.13
C ALA A 579 -18.80 -0.44 -42.91
N PRO A 580 -17.71 -1.23 -43.00
CA PRO A 580 -17.79 -2.52 -43.65
C PRO A 580 -18.75 -3.39 -42.85
N VAL A 581 -19.79 -3.85 -43.53
CA VAL A 581 -20.71 -4.91 -43.09
C VAL A 581 -19.91 -5.97 -42.33
N VAL A 582 -20.25 -6.21 -41.06
CA VAL A 582 -19.79 -7.38 -40.31
C VAL A 582 -20.45 -8.59 -40.98
N SER A 583 -19.83 -9.01 -42.07
CA SER A 583 -19.97 -10.33 -42.65
C SER A 583 -19.67 -11.34 -41.55
N ASP A 584 -20.44 -12.41 -41.52
CA ASP A 584 -20.39 -13.55 -40.62
C ASP A 584 -19.06 -14.32 -40.79
N TYR A 585 -17.94 -13.67 -40.47
CA TYR A 585 -16.61 -14.24 -40.63
C TYR A 585 -16.44 -15.39 -39.63
N CYS A 586 -16.06 -16.55 -40.15
CA CYS A 586 -15.75 -17.74 -39.35
C CYS A 586 -14.71 -17.38 -38.26
N ARG A 587 -15.11 -17.40 -36.98
CA ARG A 587 -14.23 -17.11 -35.83
C ARG A 587 -13.34 -18.30 -35.50
N ILE A 588 -12.69 -18.88 -36.51
CA ILE A 588 -11.81 -20.05 -36.36
C ILE A 588 -10.35 -19.55 -36.34
N VAL A 589 -9.55 -19.96 -35.36
CA VAL A 589 -8.14 -19.52 -35.23
C VAL A 589 -7.16 -20.42 -35.99
N LEU A 590 -7.47 -21.71 -36.12
CA LEU A 590 -6.57 -22.73 -36.64
C LEU A 590 -7.02 -23.31 -37.98
N GLY A 591 -6.04 -23.64 -38.82
CA GLY A 591 -6.27 -24.34 -40.09
C GLY A 591 -6.65 -23.44 -41.27
N PRO A 592 -7.01 -24.05 -42.41
CA PRO A 592 -7.21 -23.34 -43.67
C PRO A 592 -8.45 -22.44 -43.68
N LYS A 593 -9.43 -22.70 -42.81
CA LYS A 593 -10.68 -21.91 -42.65
C LYS A 593 -10.54 -20.78 -41.63
N ARG A 594 -9.31 -20.41 -41.27
CA ARG A 594 -9.02 -19.38 -40.28
C ARG A 594 -9.65 -18.03 -40.65
N GLY A 595 -10.19 -17.34 -39.65
CA GLY A 595 -10.72 -15.99 -39.76
C GLY A 595 -9.63 -14.94 -40.05
N PRO A 596 -10.02 -13.73 -40.49
CA PRO A 596 -9.06 -12.67 -40.80
C PRO A 596 -8.29 -12.24 -39.55
N THR A 597 -7.02 -11.86 -39.74
CA THR A 597 -6.23 -11.21 -38.68
C THR A 597 -6.64 -9.74 -38.62
N ILE A 598 -7.05 -9.26 -37.45
CA ILE A 598 -7.33 -7.84 -37.25
C ILE A 598 -6.06 -7.21 -36.68
N THR A 599 -5.35 -6.44 -37.51
CA THR A 599 -4.20 -5.64 -37.10
C THR A 599 -4.55 -4.17 -37.14
N GLU A 600 -4.60 -3.53 -35.97
CA GLU A 600 -4.71 -2.08 -35.86
C GLU A 600 -3.31 -1.44 -35.86
N LYS A 601 -3.23 -0.17 -36.27
CA LYS A 601 -1.98 0.60 -36.15
C LYS A 601 -1.72 0.88 -34.68
N GLU A 602 -0.72 0.21 -34.11
CA GLU A 602 -0.31 0.42 -32.72
C GLU A 602 0.64 1.61 -32.61
N VAL A 603 0.12 2.73 -32.13
CA VAL A 603 0.90 3.90 -31.72
C VAL A 603 0.98 3.91 -30.21
N LEU A 604 2.21 3.90 -29.66
CA LEU A 604 2.46 3.84 -28.23
C LEU A 604 3.26 5.06 -27.78
N THR A 605 2.93 5.59 -26.60
CA THR A 605 3.62 6.73 -25.99
C THR A 605 4.68 6.25 -25.00
N CYS A 606 5.91 6.75 -25.12
CA CYS A 606 6.99 6.45 -24.17
C CYS A 606 6.78 7.21 -22.86
N ILE A 607 6.75 6.52 -21.71
CA ILE A 607 6.52 7.18 -20.40
C ILE A 607 7.67 8.13 -19.97
N LEU A 608 8.87 8.00 -20.56
CA LEU A 608 10.05 8.78 -20.18
C LEU A 608 10.19 10.07 -21.00
N CYS A 609 10.07 10.00 -22.32
CA CYS A 609 10.17 11.18 -23.19
C CYS A 609 8.81 11.74 -23.66
N GLN A 610 7.71 11.03 -23.41
CA GLN A 610 6.34 11.40 -23.81
C GLN A 610 6.14 11.50 -25.33
N GLU A 611 7.06 10.96 -26.12
CA GLU A 611 6.94 10.88 -27.58
C GLU A 611 6.14 9.64 -27.98
N GLU A 612 5.32 9.78 -29.02
CA GLU A 612 4.55 8.71 -29.63
C GLU A 612 5.35 8.04 -30.76
N GLN A 613 5.35 6.70 -30.78
CA GLN A 613 5.98 5.92 -31.84
C GLN A 613 5.02 4.85 -32.36
N GLU A 614 4.87 4.74 -33.68
CA GLU A 614 4.22 3.61 -34.32
C GLU A 614 5.14 2.37 -34.26
N VAL A 615 4.60 1.24 -33.79
CA VAL A 615 5.36 -0.01 -33.65
C VAL A 615 5.48 -0.69 -35.01
N LYS A 616 6.71 -0.79 -35.54
CA LYS A 616 7.03 -1.43 -36.83
C LYS A 616 8.25 -2.34 -36.68
N ILE A 617 8.39 -3.32 -37.56
CA ILE A 617 9.56 -4.23 -37.57
C ILE A 617 10.88 -3.47 -37.86
N GLU A 618 10.80 -2.40 -38.63
CA GLU A 618 11.96 -1.61 -39.07
C GLU A 618 12.28 -0.44 -38.12
N SER A 619 11.35 -0.08 -37.22
CA SER A 619 11.56 1.05 -36.29
C SER A 619 12.43 0.65 -35.09
N ASN A 620 12.82 1.66 -34.30
CA ASN A 620 13.55 1.45 -33.05
C ASN A 620 12.68 0.67 -32.06
N ALA A 621 13.31 -0.16 -31.22
CA ALA A 621 12.58 -1.02 -30.30
C ALA A 621 11.86 -0.20 -29.21
N MET A 622 10.59 -0.53 -29.04
CA MET A 622 9.78 -0.16 -27.86
C MET A 622 9.72 -1.37 -26.93
N VAL A 623 9.67 -1.14 -25.62
CA VAL A 623 9.74 -2.20 -24.62
C VAL A 623 8.75 -1.98 -23.48
N PHE A 624 8.20 -3.07 -22.95
CA PHE A 624 7.45 -3.08 -21.68
C PHE A 624 8.39 -3.36 -20.52
N SER A 625 8.21 -2.69 -19.38
CA SER A 625 8.85 -3.11 -18.12
C SER A 625 8.28 -4.43 -17.63
N ALA A 626 9.16 -5.37 -17.25
CA ALA A 626 8.76 -6.71 -16.86
C ALA A 626 9.60 -7.30 -15.72
N CYS A 627 9.01 -8.29 -15.07
CA CYS A 627 9.62 -9.06 -14.00
C CYS A 627 9.54 -10.55 -14.34
N VAL A 628 10.71 -11.18 -14.42
CA VAL A 628 10.87 -12.63 -14.61
C VAL A 628 11.20 -13.24 -13.27
N GLN A 629 10.48 -14.29 -12.87
CA GLN A 629 10.70 -14.97 -11.59
C GLN A 629 10.40 -16.46 -11.71
N LYS A 630 11.00 -17.26 -10.81
CA LYS A 630 10.62 -18.68 -10.68
C LYS A 630 9.35 -18.80 -9.85
N SER A 631 8.53 -19.79 -10.17
CA SER A 631 7.26 -20.01 -9.50
C SER A 631 6.97 -21.49 -9.30
N THR A 632 6.36 -21.80 -8.16
CA THR A 632 5.80 -23.12 -7.82
C THR A 632 4.26 -23.10 -7.84
N ALA A 633 3.63 -22.07 -8.42
CA ALA A 633 2.18 -21.89 -8.39
C ALA A 633 1.40 -23.05 -9.04
N LEU A 634 2.01 -23.80 -9.96
CA LEU A 634 1.35 -24.90 -10.69
C LEU A 634 1.70 -26.31 -10.15
N THR A 635 2.55 -26.42 -9.11
CA THR A 635 3.02 -27.72 -8.61
C THR A 635 1.88 -28.63 -8.16
N GLN A 636 1.92 -29.92 -8.51
CA GLN A 636 0.97 -30.93 -8.03
C GLN A 636 1.44 -31.59 -6.73
N HIS A 637 2.74 -31.65 -6.47
CA HIS A 637 3.32 -32.28 -5.28
C HIS A 637 4.24 -31.33 -4.51
N ARG A 638 3.70 -30.69 -3.46
CA ARG A 638 4.47 -29.82 -2.58
C ARG A 638 5.41 -30.61 -1.66
N GLY A 639 6.59 -30.05 -1.39
CA GLY A 639 7.54 -30.56 -0.39
C GLY A 639 8.60 -31.52 -0.93
N LYS A 640 8.60 -31.84 -2.23
CA LYS A 640 9.80 -32.43 -2.87
C LYS A 640 10.88 -31.35 -2.94
N PRO A 641 12.13 -31.63 -2.51
CA PRO A 641 13.21 -30.68 -2.63
C PRO A 641 13.45 -30.37 -4.12
N ILE A 642 13.41 -29.08 -4.46
CA ILE A 642 13.80 -28.62 -5.80
C ILE A 642 15.32 -28.80 -5.90
N GLU A 643 15.80 -29.58 -6.87
CA GLU A 643 17.23 -29.64 -7.18
C GLU A 643 17.66 -28.26 -7.70
N LEU A 644 18.51 -27.58 -6.93
CA LEU A 644 18.90 -26.19 -7.16
C LEU A 644 19.99 -26.03 -8.24
N SER A 645 20.60 -27.12 -8.71
CA SER A 645 21.67 -27.07 -9.73
C SER A 645 21.09 -27.18 -11.14
N GLY A 646 21.07 -26.06 -11.87
CA GLY A 646 20.62 -25.98 -13.26
C GLY A 646 21.60 -26.54 -14.29
N GLU A 647 22.74 -27.10 -13.88
CA GLU A 647 23.79 -27.58 -14.80
C GLU A 647 23.39 -28.86 -15.56
N THR A 648 22.56 -29.72 -14.96
CA THR A 648 22.14 -31.02 -15.54
C THR A 648 20.69 -31.04 -16.02
N LEU A 649 19.94 -29.95 -15.86
CA LEU A 649 18.53 -29.89 -16.22
C LEU A 649 18.35 -29.71 -17.74
N ASP A 650 17.55 -30.58 -18.36
CA ASP A 650 17.06 -30.39 -19.72
C ASP A 650 15.66 -29.75 -19.70
N PRO A 651 15.53 -28.45 -20.04
CA PRO A 651 14.25 -27.75 -19.99
C PRO A 651 13.32 -28.06 -21.18
N LEU A 652 13.75 -28.90 -22.14
CA LEU A 652 12.96 -29.21 -23.33
C LEU A 652 11.69 -30.00 -23.00
N PHE A 653 11.78 -30.93 -22.05
CA PHE A 653 10.69 -31.80 -21.63
C PHE A 653 10.28 -31.47 -20.20
N MET A 654 9.22 -30.68 -20.05
CA MET A 654 8.70 -30.29 -18.75
C MET A 654 7.90 -31.42 -18.11
N ASP A 655 8.15 -31.73 -16.83
CA ASP A 655 7.41 -32.74 -16.09
C ASP A 655 5.95 -32.30 -15.83
N PRO A 656 4.94 -33.19 -15.94
CA PRO A 656 3.54 -32.89 -15.68
C PRO A 656 3.24 -32.34 -14.28
N ASP A 657 4.11 -32.58 -13.30
CA ASP A 657 3.99 -32.07 -11.93
C ASP A 657 4.14 -30.56 -11.87
N LEU A 658 4.85 -29.95 -12.83
CA LEU A 658 5.17 -28.52 -12.85
C LEU A 658 5.73 -28.03 -11.50
N ALA A 659 6.66 -28.81 -10.92
CA ALA A 659 7.27 -28.54 -9.61
C ALA A 659 7.77 -27.10 -9.48
N TYR A 660 8.36 -26.57 -10.57
CA TYR A 660 8.68 -25.16 -10.73
C TYR A 660 8.66 -24.79 -12.22
N GLY A 661 8.52 -23.50 -12.51
CA GLY A 661 8.72 -22.94 -13.84
C GLY A 661 9.04 -21.46 -13.80
N THR A 662 9.30 -20.89 -14.98
CA THR A 662 9.61 -19.47 -15.13
C THR A 662 8.36 -18.71 -15.55
N TYR A 663 8.02 -17.68 -14.79
CA TYR A 663 6.89 -16.80 -15.04
C TYR A 663 7.37 -15.38 -15.39
N THR A 664 6.74 -14.77 -16.38
CA THR A 664 6.98 -13.37 -16.76
C THR A 664 5.73 -12.55 -16.55
N GLY A 665 5.82 -11.50 -15.72
CA GLY A 665 4.80 -10.47 -15.55
C GLY A 665 5.25 -9.12 -16.14
N SER A 666 4.28 -8.29 -16.54
CA SER A 666 4.53 -6.91 -16.99
C SER A 666 3.62 -5.93 -16.26
N CYS A 667 4.14 -4.74 -15.96
CA CYS A 667 3.33 -3.66 -15.41
C CYS A 667 2.53 -2.91 -16.50
N GLY A 668 2.78 -3.19 -17.78
CA GLY A 668 2.09 -2.58 -18.93
C GLY A 668 2.60 -1.20 -19.36
N HIS A 669 3.66 -0.66 -18.74
CA HIS A 669 4.22 0.64 -19.11
C HIS A 669 5.30 0.53 -20.19
N VAL A 670 5.20 1.39 -21.20
CA VAL A 670 6.00 1.35 -22.42
C VAL A 670 7.10 2.41 -22.40
N MET A 671 8.29 2.05 -22.88
CA MET A 671 9.43 2.95 -23.07
C MET A 671 10.13 2.66 -24.40
N HIS A 672 10.79 3.67 -24.99
CA HIS A 672 11.83 3.38 -25.98
C HIS A 672 12.96 2.58 -25.31
N ALA A 673 13.53 1.60 -26.02
CA ALA A 673 14.67 0.82 -25.53
C ALA A 673 15.82 1.72 -25.06
N VAL A 674 16.15 2.75 -25.84
CA VAL A 674 17.20 3.72 -25.53
C VAL A 674 16.87 4.57 -24.28
N CYS A 675 15.61 4.97 -24.10
CA CYS A 675 15.19 5.72 -22.92
C CYS A 675 15.30 4.86 -21.65
N TRP A 676 14.88 3.60 -21.73
CA TRP A 676 15.03 2.65 -20.63
C TRP A 676 16.50 2.43 -20.28
N GLN A 677 17.36 2.24 -21.27
CA GLN A 677 18.79 1.97 -21.06
C GLN A 677 19.47 3.14 -20.31
N LYS A 678 19.23 4.38 -20.75
CA LYS A 678 19.70 5.58 -20.05
C LYS A 678 19.15 5.71 -18.63
N TYR A 679 17.88 5.36 -18.43
CA TYR A 679 17.26 5.39 -17.10
C TYR A 679 17.90 4.34 -16.18
N PHE A 680 18.07 3.11 -16.66
CA PHE A 680 18.67 2.01 -15.91
C PHE A 680 20.12 2.32 -15.51
N GLU A 681 20.93 2.85 -16.44
CA GLU A 681 22.29 3.32 -16.16
C GLU A 681 22.32 4.43 -15.09
N ALA A 682 21.38 5.38 -15.15
CA ALA A 682 21.27 6.44 -14.14
C ALA A 682 20.90 5.90 -12.75
N VAL A 683 20.00 4.89 -12.68
CA VAL A 683 19.64 4.21 -11.44
C VAL A 683 20.87 3.50 -10.85
N GLN A 684 21.62 2.76 -11.67
CA GLN A 684 22.85 2.09 -11.25
C GLN A 684 23.88 3.06 -10.66
N LEU A 685 24.14 4.18 -11.34
CA LEU A 685 25.06 5.22 -10.87
C LEU A 685 24.58 5.86 -9.55
N SER A 686 23.27 6.10 -9.40
CA SER A 686 22.72 6.72 -8.19
C SER A 686 22.77 5.80 -6.96
N SER A 687 22.67 4.47 -7.13
CA SER A 687 22.76 3.52 -6.02
C SER A 687 24.18 3.38 -5.51
N GLN A 688 25.18 3.38 -6.40
CA GLN A 688 26.61 3.32 -6.02
C GLN A 688 27.05 4.51 -5.13
N GLN A 689 26.29 5.62 -5.14
CA GLN A 689 26.55 6.80 -4.32
C GLN A 689 25.79 6.80 -2.97
N ARG A 690 24.84 5.89 -2.75
CA ARG A 690 24.07 5.79 -1.50
C ARG A 690 24.76 4.80 -0.55
N ILE A 691 25.07 5.25 0.67
CA ILE A 691 25.81 4.47 1.68
C ILE A 691 24.87 3.57 2.54
N HIS A 692 23.54 3.66 2.37
CA HIS A 692 22.58 2.93 3.20
C HIS A 692 21.49 2.19 2.39
N VAL A 693 21.47 0.86 2.57
CA VAL A 693 20.44 -0.15 2.23
C VAL A 693 19.96 -0.14 0.78
N ASP A 694 20.55 -0.99 -0.06
CA ASP A 694 20.05 -1.26 -1.41
C ASP A 694 18.65 -1.92 -1.32
N LEU A 695 17.62 -1.22 -1.79
CA LEU A 695 16.23 -1.70 -1.84
C LEU A 695 16.01 -2.79 -2.92
N PHE A 696 16.95 -2.93 -3.85
CA PHE A 696 16.88 -3.86 -4.98
C PHE A 696 18.29 -4.29 -5.39
N ASP A 697 18.43 -5.50 -5.91
CA ASP A 697 19.72 -6.10 -6.25
C ASP A 697 20.10 -5.71 -7.69
N LEU A 698 21.00 -4.74 -7.82
CA LEU A 698 21.50 -4.26 -9.11
C LEU A 698 22.34 -5.31 -9.86
N GLU A 699 22.98 -6.26 -9.18
CA GLU A 699 23.70 -7.38 -9.82
C GLU A 699 22.70 -8.34 -10.47
N SER A 700 21.50 -8.44 -9.89
CA SER A 700 20.38 -9.17 -10.48
C SER A 700 19.63 -8.39 -11.58
N GLY A 701 20.03 -7.17 -11.91
CA GLY A 701 19.40 -6.35 -12.96
C GLY A 701 18.05 -5.73 -12.56
N GLU A 702 17.76 -5.67 -11.26
CA GLU A 702 16.50 -5.13 -10.74
C GLU A 702 16.45 -3.61 -10.76
N TYR A 703 15.26 -3.07 -11.03
CA TYR A 703 14.96 -1.65 -11.01
C TYR A 703 13.47 -1.41 -10.76
N LEU A 704 13.10 -0.22 -10.29
CA LEU A 704 11.70 0.17 -10.14
C LEU A 704 11.19 0.85 -11.41
N CYS A 705 9.99 0.50 -11.88
CA CYS A 705 9.37 1.19 -13.00
C CYS A 705 9.25 2.71 -12.69
N PRO A 706 9.67 3.63 -13.59
CA PRO A 706 9.66 5.06 -13.33
C PRO A 706 8.30 5.62 -12.89
N LEU A 707 7.22 5.08 -13.48
CA LEU A 707 5.85 5.56 -13.30
C LEU A 707 5.12 4.87 -12.13
N CYS A 708 5.08 3.54 -12.10
CA CYS A 708 4.27 2.79 -11.11
C CYS A 708 5.06 2.20 -9.93
N LYS A 709 6.39 2.37 -9.91
CA LYS A 709 7.29 1.85 -8.87
C LYS A 709 7.18 0.34 -8.62
N SER A 710 6.65 -0.43 -9.58
CA SER A 710 6.68 -1.89 -9.51
C SER A 710 8.12 -2.39 -9.75
N LEU A 711 8.54 -3.43 -9.04
CA LEU A 711 9.86 -4.04 -9.24
C LEU A 711 9.89 -4.82 -10.56
N CYS A 712 10.89 -4.50 -11.36
CA CYS A 712 11.16 -5.11 -12.66
C CYS A 712 12.62 -5.56 -12.68
N ASN A 713 12.94 -6.56 -13.49
CA ASN A 713 14.32 -7.03 -13.66
C ASN A 713 14.73 -7.21 -15.13
N THR A 714 13.83 -6.84 -16.05
CA THR A 714 14.08 -6.85 -17.48
C THR A 714 13.00 -6.08 -18.23
N VAL A 715 13.13 -6.01 -19.54
CA VAL A 715 12.12 -5.47 -20.46
C VAL A 715 11.73 -6.48 -21.54
N ILE A 716 10.47 -6.46 -21.99
CA ILE A 716 9.95 -7.29 -23.08
C ILE A 716 9.88 -6.43 -24.36
N PRO A 717 10.53 -6.82 -25.46
CA PRO A 717 10.41 -6.08 -26.72
C PRO A 717 8.99 -6.16 -27.29
N ILE A 718 8.46 -5.01 -27.73
CA ILE A 718 7.16 -4.92 -28.37
C ILE A 718 7.36 -5.12 -29.88
N ILE A 719 6.90 -6.28 -30.36
CA ILE A 719 7.05 -6.70 -31.76
C ILE A 719 5.64 -6.77 -32.38
N PRO A 720 5.40 -6.11 -33.53
CA PRO A 720 4.07 -6.07 -34.12
C PRO A 720 3.71 -7.41 -34.77
N LEU A 721 2.48 -7.87 -34.53
CA LEU A 721 1.93 -9.06 -35.19
C LEU A 721 1.84 -8.82 -36.71
N GLN A 722 2.31 -9.79 -37.50
CA GLN A 722 2.25 -9.69 -38.95
C GLN A 722 0.88 -10.12 -39.50
N PRO A 723 0.20 -9.31 -40.32
CA PRO A 723 -1.06 -9.69 -40.92
C PRO A 723 -0.83 -10.83 -41.92
N GLN A 724 -1.51 -11.95 -41.71
CA GLN A 724 -1.47 -13.09 -42.62
C GLN A 724 -2.80 -13.17 -43.37
N LYS A 725 -2.76 -13.10 -44.70
CA LYS A 725 -3.92 -13.36 -45.57
C LYS A 725 -3.84 -14.78 -46.09
N ILE A 726 -4.94 -15.52 -45.97
CA ILE A 726 -5.11 -16.85 -46.55
C ILE A 726 -6.13 -16.71 -47.68
N ASN A 727 -5.75 -17.10 -48.89
CA ASN A 727 -6.70 -17.22 -50.00
C ASN A 727 -7.38 -18.59 -49.91
N SER A 728 -8.71 -18.62 -49.83
CA SER A 728 -9.52 -19.84 -49.67
C SER A 728 -9.33 -20.83 -50.82
N GLU A 729 -9.22 -20.35 -52.06
CA GLU A 729 -9.05 -21.21 -53.25
C GLU A 729 -7.72 -21.98 -53.22
N ASN A 730 -6.64 -21.30 -52.83
CA ASN A 730 -5.33 -21.93 -52.67
C ASN A 730 -5.32 -22.91 -51.49
N ALA A 731 -6.09 -22.62 -50.44
CA ALA A 731 -6.18 -23.45 -49.24
C ALA A 731 -6.85 -24.79 -49.53
N GLU A 732 -7.92 -24.78 -50.34
CA GLU A 732 -8.62 -25.99 -50.77
C GLU A 732 -7.79 -26.84 -51.74
N ALA A 733 -7.08 -26.21 -52.68
CA ALA A 733 -6.17 -26.93 -53.58
C ALA A 733 -5.02 -27.63 -52.81
N LEU A 734 -4.45 -26.96 -51.79
CA LEU A 734 -3.44 -27.57 -50.92
C LEU A 734 -4.03 -28.62 -49.96
N ALA A 735 -5.31 -28.51 -49.57
CA ALA A 735 -5.98 -29.50 -48.71
C ALA A 735 -5.98 -30.90 -49.34
N GLN A 736 -6.17 -30.96 -50.67
CA GLN A 736 -6.20 -32.22 -51.42
C GLN A 736 -4.81 -32.85 -51.58
N LEU A 737 -3.75 -32.06 -51.45
CA LEU A 737 -2.36 -32.47 -51.67
C LEU A 737 -1.57 -32.70 -50.38
N LEU A 738 -1.99 -32.12 -49.26
CA LEU A 738 -1.29 -32.17 -47.98
C LEU A 738 -2.19 -32.73 -46.88
N THR A 739 -2.64 -33.98 -47.07
CA THR A 739 -3.32 -34.75 -46.01
C THR A 739 -2.41 -34.97 -44.81
N LEU A 740 -2.94 -35.26 -43.61
CA LEU A 740 -2.14 -35.53 -42.42
C LEU A 740 -1.07 -36.62 -42.67
N ALA A 741 -1.44 -37.72 -43.36
CA ALA A 741 -0.52 -38.80 -43.71
C ALA A 741 0.65 -38.31 -44.59
N GLN A 742 0.34 -37.56 -45.67
CA GLN A 742 1.35 -36.99 -46.57
C GLN A 742 2.21 -35.93 -45.86
N TRP A 743 1.62 -35.14 -44.96
CA TRP A 743 2.34 -34.16 -44.15
C TRP A 743 3.35 -34.84 -43.23
N ILE A 744 2.97 -35.89 -42.49
CA ILE A 744 3.89 -36.68 -41.64
C ILE A 744 5.02 -37.27 -42.49
N GLN A 745 4.71 -37.88 -43.64
CA GLN A 745 5.72 -38.43 -44.54
C GLN A 745 6.71 -37.36 -45.03
N THR A 746 6.22 -36.19 -45.42
CA THR A 746 7.04 -35.06 -45.88
C THR A 746 7.97 -34.54 -44.78
N VAL A 747 7.45 -34.40 -43.55
CA VAL A 747 8.23 -33.99 -42.37
C VAL A 747 9.32 -35.01 -42.05
N LEU A 748 8.98 -36.31 -41.99
CA LEU A 748 9.94 -37.38 -41.73
C LEU A 748 11.03 -37.46 -42.82
N ALA A 749 10.65 -37.25 -44.08
CA ALA A 749 11.60 -37.23 -45.18
C ALA A 749 12.55 -36.01 -45.12
N ARG A 750 12.06 -34.83 -44.72
CA ARG A 750 12.93 -33.65 -44.49
C ARG A 750 13.90 -33.89 -43.34
N ILE A 751 13.44 -34.46 -42.23
CA ILE A 751 14.28 -34.75 -41.06
C ILE A 751 15.35 -35.81 -41.39
N SER A 752 14.99 -36.89 -42.10
CA SER A 752 15.95 -37.92 -42.50
C SER A 752 17.00 -37.40 -43.50
N GLY A 753 16.59 -36.58 -44.48
CA GLY A 753 17.52 -35.91 -45.40
C GLY A 753 18.50 -34.95 -44.70
N TYR A 754 18.07 -34.34 -43.59
CA TYR A 754 18.93 -33.49 -42.76
C TYR A 754 19.97 -34.31 -41.97
N ASN A 755 19.56 -35.40 -41.31
CA ASN A 755 20.47 -36.26 -40.56
C ASN A 755 21.62 -36.80 -41.46
N MET A 756 21.33 -37.12 -42.73
CA MET A 756 22.32 -37.57 -43.72
C MET A 756 23.40 -36.54 -44.08
N LYS A 757 23.12 -35.22 -44.01
CA LYS A 757 24.13 -34.18 -44.28
C LYS A 757 25.12 -34.01 -43.12
N HIS A 758 24.75 -34.40 -41.89
CA HIS A 758 25.53 -34.14 -40.68
C HIS A 758 26.19 -35.38 -40.05
N THR A 759 25.75 -36.61 -40.35
CA THR A 759 26.45 -37.84 -39.96
C THR A 759 27.33 -38.36 -41.10
N LYS A 760 28.66 -38.21 -40.98
CA LYS A 760 29.60 -38.90 -41.86
C LYS A 760 29.63 -40.40 -41.53
N GLY A 761 28.89 -41.19 -42.31
CA GLY A 761 29.14 -42.62 -42.46
C GLY A 761 28.30 -43.54 -41.58
N GLU A 762 27.00 -43.60 -41.82
CA GLU A 762 26.20 -44.80 -41.57
C GLU A 762 25.01 -44.79 -42.56
N ASN A 763 24.82 -45.88 -43.30
CA ASN A 763 23.73 -46.03 -44.27
C ASN A 763 22.40 -46.23 -43.52
N PRO A 764 21.36 -45.42 -43.72
CA PRO A 764 20.05 -45.71 -43.14
C PRO A 764 19.25 -46.61 -44.08
N THR A 765 18.68 -47.67 -43.53
CA THR A 765 17.47 -48.30 -44.08
C THR A 765 16.33 -47.28 -44.08
N MET A 766 15.72 -47.04 -45.25
CA MET A 766 14.50 -46.24 -45.39
C MET A 766 13.40 -46.75 -44.43
N PRO A 767 12.65 -45.87 -43.74
CA PRO A 767 11.57 -46.31 -42.87
C PRO A 767 10.39 -46.82 -43.72
N VAL A 768 10.23 -48.14 -43.79
CA VAL A 768 9.08 -48.82 -44.39
C VAL A 768 7.93 -48.82 -43.39
N LEU A 769 7.11 -47.77 -43.37
CA LEU A 769 5.91 -47.69 -42.51
C LEU A 769 4.59 -47.89 -43.28
N PHE A 770 4.62 -47.83 -44.61
CA PHE A 770 3.46 -48.02 -45.48
C PHE A 770 3.79 -49.02 -46.58
N ASN A 771 3.80 -50.31 -46.26
CA ASN A 771 3.81 -51.33 -47.31
C ASN A 771 3.03 -52.57 -46.88
N GLN A 772 1.71 -52.43 -46.81
CA GLN A 772 0.80 -53.56 -47.03
C GLN A 772 -0.35 -53.10 -47.94
N GLY A 773 -0.15 -53.32 -49.24
CA GLY A 773 -1.23 -53.54 -50.21
C GLY A 773 -1.87 -52.30 -50.84
N MET A 774 -1.18 -51.61 -51.75
CA MET A 774 -1.83 -50.91 -52.87
C MET A 774 -0.82 -50.73 -54.00
N GLY A 775 -1.16 -51.23 -55.20
CA GLY A 775 -0.25 -51.31 -56.34
C GLY A 775 0.01 -49.98 -57.06
N ASP A 776 1.13 -49.93 -57.79
CA ASP A 776 1.49 -49.03 -58.90
C ASP A 776 0.76 -47.68 -58.97
N SER A 777 1.17 -46.74 -58.12
CA SER A 777 1.13 -45.32 -58.46
C SER A 777 2.42 -44.69 -57.98
N THR A 778 3.18 -44.12 -58.92
CA THR A 778 4.38 -43.32 -58.70
C THR A 778 4.11 -42.25 -57.64
N PHE A 779 4.61 -42.43 -56.41
CA PHE A 779 4.63 -41.38 -55.39
C PHE A 779 5.63 -40.29 -55.85
N GLU A 780 5.12 -39.19 -56.41
CA GLU A 780 5.93 -37.99 -56.63
C GLU A 780 6.37 -37.45 -55.26
N PHE A 781 7.68 -37.52 -54.99
CA PHE A 781 8.24 -36.96 -53.78
C PHE A 781 8.28 -35.43 -53.88
N HIS A 782 7.35 -34.74 -53.24
CA HIS A 782 7.37 -33.28 -53.13
C HIS A 782 8.17 -32.83 -51.89
N SER A 783 9.11 -31.91 -52.09
CA SER A 783 9.87 -31.29 -51.00
C SER A 783 8.93 -30.49 -50.09
N ILE A 784 9.21 -30.38 -48.79
CA ILE A 784 8.46 -29.51 -47.87
C ILE A 784 8.38 -28.05 -48.38
N LEU A 785 9.39 -27.61 -49.15
CA LEU A 785 9.47 -26.30 -49.77
C LEU A 785 8.47 -26.11 -50.93
N SER A 786 7.96 -27.19 -51.51
CA SER A 786 7.00 -27.17 -52.63
C SER A 786 5.59 -26.74 -52.22
N PHE A 787 5.30 -26.71 -50.91
CA PHE A 787 3.96 -26.37 -50.38
C PHE A 787 3.81 -24.88 -50.00
N GLY A 788 4.72 -24.03 -50.48
CA GLY A 788 4.65 -22.57 -50.39
C GLY A 788 5.59 -21.99 -49.32
N VAL A 789 6.56 -21.21 -49.78
CA VAL A 789 7.58 -20.52 -48.97
C VAL A 789 7.51 -19.01 -49.16
N GLN A 790 8.06 -18.27 -48.21
CA GLN A 790 8.24 -16.83 -48.27
C GLN A 790 9.60 -16.43 -47.68
N SER A 791 10.02 -15.19 -47.93
CA SER A 791 11.25 -14.63 -47.37
C SER A 791 11.17 -14.51 -45.84
N SER A 792 12.28 -14.73 -45.14
CA SER A 792 12.38 -14.51 -43.70
C SER A 792 12.15 -13.04 -43.30
N ILE A 793 11.57 -12.83 -42.11
CA ILE A 793 11.37 -11.51 -41.52
C ILE A 793 12.71 -10.96 -41.03
N LYS A 794 13.03 -9.70 -41.38
CA LYS A 794 14.24 -9.00 -40.93
C LYS A 794 13.87 -7.90 -39.93
N TYR A 795 14.23 -8.10 -38.67
CA TYR A 795 14.06 -7.11 -37.60
C TYR A 795 15.18 -6.07 -37.58
N SER A 796 14.87 -4.85 -37.13
CA SER A 796 15.87 -3.83 -36.83
C SER A 796 16.88 -4.32 -35.78
N ASN A 797 18.11 -3.78 -35.78
CA ASN A 797 19.15 -4.19 -34.84
C ASN A 797 18.74 -3.95 -33.38
N SER A 798 18.08 -2.82 -33.11
CA SER A 798 17.57 -2.47 -31.79
C SER A 798 16.58 -3.52 -31.25
N ILE A 799 15.69 -4.06 -32.10
CA ILE A 799 14.77 -5.14 -31.70
C ILE A 799 15.55 -6.42 -31.39
N LYS A 800 16.53 -6.80 -32.21
CA LYS A 800 17.34 -8.00 -31.99
C LYS A 800 18.10 -7.95 -30.66
N GLU A 801 18.70 -6.81 -30.34
CA GLU A 801 19.39 -6.59 -29.06
C GLU A 801 18.45 -6.79 -27.86
N MET A 802 17.24 -6.23 -27.91
CA MET A 802 16.25 -6.40 -26.83
C MET A 802 15.72 -7.84 -26.72
N VAL A 803 15.61 -8.56 -27.85
CA VAL A 803 15.27 -9.99 -27.87
C VAL A 803 16.36 -10.81 -27.18
N ILE A 804 17.64 -10.56 -27.49
CA ILE A 804 18.77 -11.25 -26.85
C ILE A 804 18.82 -10.96 -25.35
N LEU A 805 18.67 -9.69 -24.95
CA LEU A 805 18.66 -9.26 -23.55
C LEU A 805 17.58 -10.01 -22.75
N PHE A 806 16.35 -10.03 -23.26
CA PHE A 806 15.23 -10.66 -22.56
C PHE A 806 15.38 -12.18 -22.49
N ALA A 807 15.81 -12.83 -23.59
CA ALA A 807 16.06 -14.28 -23.62
C ALA A 807 17.15 -14.71 -22.63
N THR A 808 18.23 -13.93 -22.56
CA THR A 808 19.36 -14.17 -21.62
C THR A 808 18.92 -14.01 -20.17
N THR A 809 18.04 -13.05 -19.90
CA THR A 809 17.47 -12.86 -18.55
C THR A 809 16.56 -14.03 -18.14
N ILE A 810 15.71 -14.50 -19.06
CA ILE A 810 14.88 -15.70 -18.85
C ILE A 810 15.75 -16.93 -18.53
N TYR A 811 16.82 -17.13 -19.31
CA TYR A 811 17.77 -18.22 -19.12
C TYR A 811 18.44 -18.14 -17.74
N ARG A 812 19.03 -16.99 -17.41
CA ARG A 812 19.74 -16.72 -16.15
C ARG A 812 18.86 -16.97 -14.92
N ILE A 813 17.64 -16.40 -14.91
CA ILE A 813 16.73 -16.50 -13.77
C ILE A 813 16.08 -17.89 -13.68
N GLY A 814 15.66 -18.45 -14.80
CA GLY A 814 14.99 -19.75 -14.83
C GLY A 814 15.88 -20.91 -14.37
N LEU A 815 17.13 -20.93 -14.85
CA LEU A 815 18.11 -21.98 -14.52
C LEU A 815 19.00 -21.64 -13.32
N LYS A 816 18.98 -20.40 -12.80
CA LYS A 816 19.88 -19.90 -11.74
C LYS A 816 21.36 -20.09 -12.08
N VAL A 817 21.73 -19.76 -13.33
CA VAL A 817 23.10 -19.85 -13.86
C VAL A 817 23.57 -18.46 -14.32
N PRO A 818 24.88 -18.20 -14.47
CA PRO A 818 25.38 -16.96 -15.06
C PRO A 818 24.81 -16.72 -16.48
N PRO A 819 24.70 -15.46 -16.93
CA PRO A 819 24.19 -15.16 -18.27
C PRO A 819 25.11 -15.74 -19.37
N ASP A 820 24.52 -16.48 -20.30
CA ASP A 820 25.18 -16.99 -21.51
C ASP A 820 24.19 -16.94 -22.68
N GLU A 821 24.47 -16.11 -23.67
CA GLU A 821 23.60 -15.89 -24.84
C GLU A 821 23.69 -17.04 -25.86
N MET A 822 24.77 -17.82 -25.82
CA MET A 822 25.09 -18.88 -26.80
C MET A 822 24.73 -20.28 -26.29
N ASP A 823 24.26 -20.40 -25.05
CA ASP A 823 23.89 -21.68 -24.46
C ASP A 823 22.72 -22.33 -25.25
N PRO A 824 22.81 -23.64 -25.56
CA PRO A 824 21.81 -24.32 -26.37
C PRO A 824 20.40 -24.35 -25.76
N ARG A 825 20.24 -24.04 -24.47
CA ARG A 825 18.98 -24.06 -23.71
C ARG A 825 18.21 -22.75 -23.75
N VAL A 826 18.80 -21.64 -24.21
CA VAL A 826 18.13 -20.33 -24.32
C VAL A 826 16.77 -20.39 -25.06
N PRO A 827 16.65 -21.00 -26.27
CA PRO A 827 15.36 -21.11 -26.94
C PRO A 827 14.35 -21.98 -26.18
N MET A 828 14.82 -23.06 -25.53
CA MET A 828 13.95 -23.94 -24.74
C MET A 828 13.35 -23.19 -23.54
N MET A 829 14.16 -22.40 -22.84
CA MET A 829 13.72 -21.59 -21.71
C MET A 829 12.71 -20.53 -22.14
N THR A 830 12.87 -19.96 -23.34
CA THR A 830 11.90 -19.03 -23.93
C THR A 830 10.54 -19.71 -24.16
N TRP A 831 10.52 -20.88 -24.80
CA TRP A 831 9.28 -21.63 -25.04
C TRP A 831 8.62 -22.09 -23.74
N SER A 832 9.41 -22.59 -22.79
CA SER A 832 8.92 -23.02 -21.48
C SER A 832 8.34 -21.86 -20.68
N THR A 833 8.96 -20.68 -20.70
CA THR A 833 8.44 -19.48 -20.01
C THR A 833 7.11 -19.03 -20.61
N CYS A 834 6.98 -19.06 -21.94
CA CYS A 834 5.71 -18.76 -22.61
C CYS A 834 4.61 -19.75 -22.21
N ALA A 835 4.92 -21.06 -22.26
CA ALA A 835 3.98 -22.11 -21.89
C ALA A 835 3.54 -22.01 -20.41
N PHE A 836 4.50 -21.86 -19.49
CA PHE A 836 4.23 -21.75 -18.06
C PHE A 836 3.44 -20.48 -17.71
N THR A 837 3.74 -19.34 -18.33
CA THR A 837 3.01 -18.08 -18.11
C THR A 837 1.55 -18.18 -18.56
N ILE A 838 1.29 -18.81 -19.72
CA ILE A 838 -0.08 -19.05 -20.20
C ILE A 838 -0.84 -19.99 -19.25
N GLN A 839 -0.21 -21.10 -18.83
CA GLN A 839 -0.83 -22.03 -17.88
C GLN A 839 -1.11 -21.38 -16.51
N ALA A 840 -0.23 -20.50 -16.03
CA ALA A 840 -0.43 -19.78 -14.78
C ALA A 840 -1.63 -18.82 -14.84
N ILE A 841 -1.79 -18.09 -15.95
CA ILE A 841 -2.91 -17.19 -16.17
C ILE A 841 -4.22 -17.97 -16.33
N GLU A 842 -4.22 -19.07 -17.09
CA GLU A 842 -5.39 -19.94 -17.21
C GLU A 842 -5.81 -20.49 -15.85
N ASN A 843 -4.85 -20.98 -15.05
CA ASN A 843 -5.10 -21.52 -13.72
C ASN A 843 -5.72 -20.47 -12.78
N LEU A 844 -5.23 -19.22 -12.82
CA LEU A 844 -5.79 -18.09 -12.07
C LEU A 844 -7.24 -17.79 -12.49
N LEU A 845 -7.50 -17.65 -13.80
CA LEU A 845 -8.84 -17.37 -14.32
C LEU A 845 -9.82 -18.50 -13.99
N GLY A 846 -9.35 -19.73 -14.10
CA GLY A 846 -10.12 -20.92 -13.77
C GLY A 846 -10.48 -20.95 -12.29
N ASP A 847 -9.54 -20.66 -11.39
CA ASP A 847 -9.76 -20.66 -9.94
C ASP A 847 -10.79 -19.62 -9.50
N GLU A 848 -10.82 -18.46 -10.18
CA GLU A 848 -11.80 -17.42 -9.95
C GLU A 848 -13.14 -17.63 -10.68
N GLY A 849 -13.26 -18.66 -11.53
CA GLY A 849 -14.46 -18.92 -12.33
C GLY A 849 -14.74 -17.80 -13.34
N LYS A 850 -13.69 -17.22 -13.93
CA LYS A 850 -13.74 -16.10 -14.86
C LYS A 850 -13.58 -16.56 -16.33
N PRO A 851 -14.20 -15.83 -17.28
CA PRO A 851 -14.06 -16.14 -18.71
C PRO A 851 -12.62 -15.97 -19.19
N LEU A 852 -12.25 -16.69 -20.26
CA LEU A 852 -10.86 -16.79 -20.73
C LEU A 852 -10.32 -15.45 -21.26
N PHE A 853 -11.08 -14.77 -22.12
CA PHE A 853 -10.62 -13.51 -22.75
C PHE A 853 -11.23 -12.27 -22.09
N GLY A 854 -12.47 -12.35 -21.58
CA GLY A 854 -13.19 -11.18 -21.05
C GLY A 854 -12.73 -10.67 -19.67
N ALA A 855 -11.91 -11.44 -18.96
CA ALA A 855 -11.47 -11.11 -17.60
C ALA A 855 -9.97 -10.77 -17.47
N LEU A 856 -9.23 -10.79 -18.58
CA LEU A 856 -7.82 -10.43 -18.59
C LEU A 856 -7.65 -8.92 -18.41
N GLN A 857 -6.77 -8.52 -17.49
CA GLN A 857 -6.41 -7.11 -17.33
C GLN A 857 -5.61 -6.63 -18.55
N ASN A 858 -5.72 -5.35 -18.92
CA ASN A 858 -4.98 -4.79 -20.07
C ASN A 858 -3.46 -5.05 -20.01
N ARG A 859 -2.86 -4.95 -18.81
CA ARG A 859 -1.44 -5.26 -18.61
C ARG A 859 -1.10 -6.73 -18.89
N GLN A 860 -1.99 -7.67 -18.54
CA GLN A 860 -1.83 -9.10 -18.81
C GLN A 860 -1.99 -9.38 -20.30
N HIS A 861 -3.00 -8.76 -20.94
CA HIS A 861 -3.22 -8.88 -22.38
C HIS A 861 -2.02 -8.39 -23.19
N ASN A 862 -1.54 -7.17 -22.90
CA ASN A 862 -0.39 -6.57 -23.58
C ASN A 862 0.91 -7.32 -23.29
N GLY A 863 1.11 -7.78 -22.05
CA GLY A 863 2.25 -8.60 -21.65
C GLY A 863 2.30 -9.94 -22.38
N LEU A 864 1.17 -10.67 -22.46
CA LEU A 864 1.07 -11.93 -23.20
C LEU A 864 1.30 -11.75 -24.69
N LYS A 865 0.71 -10.71 -25.29
CA LYS A 865 0.93 -10.36 -26.69
C LYS A 865 2.42 -10.12 -26.97
N ALA A 866 3.07 -9.29 -26.17
CA ALA A 866 4.50 -9.02 -26.33
C ALA A 866 5.37 -10.27 -26.11
N LEU A 867 5.08 -11.06 -25.07
CA LEU A 867 5.79 -12.32 -24.76
C LEU A 867 5.68 -13.33 -25.91
N MET A 868 4.50 -13.47 -26.51
CA MET A 868 4.29 -14.37 -27.65
C MET A 868 5.09 -13.90 -28.88
N GLN A 869 4.98 -12.62 -29.25
CA GLN A 869 5.69 -12.10 -30.42
C GLN A 869 7.21 -12.13 -30.22
N PHE A 870 7.69 -11.91 -28.99
CA PHE A 870 9.06 -12.18 -28.59
C PHE A 870 9.46 -13.64 -28.81
N ALA A 871 8.67 -14.61 -28.33
CA ALA A 871 8.98 -16.02 -28.46
C ALA A 871 9.06 -16.48 -29.93
N VAL A 872 8.24 -15.89 -30.82
CA VAL A 872 8.31 -16.10 -32.28
C VAL A 872 9.61 -15.52 -32.86
N ALA A 873 10.02 -14.32 -32.43
CA ALA A 873 11.21 -13.64 -32.93
C ALA A 873 12.52 -14.24 -32.41
N GLN A 874 12.52 -14.79 -31.19
CA GLN A 874 13.71 -15.33 -30.50
C GLN A 874 14.42 -16.41 -31.32
N ARG A 875 13.69 -17.23 -32.09
CA ARG A 875 14.31 -18.26 -32.95
C ARG A 875 15.32 -17.68 -33.94
N MET A 876 15.16 -16.41 -34.35
CA MET A 876 16.00 -15.75 -35.35
C MET A 876 17.35 -15.30 -34.79
N THR A 877 17.49 -15.25 -33.46
CA THR A 877 18.76 -14.93 -32.80
C THR A 877 19.58 -16.17 -32.47
N CYS A 878 19.05 -17.37 -32.74
CA CYS A 878 19.71 -18.65 -32.50
C CYS A 878 20.15 -19.32 -33.82
N PRO A 879 21.18 -20.19 -33.79
CA PRO A 879 21.52 -21.03 -34.93
C PRO A 879 20.33 -21.92 -35.34
N GLN A 880 19.92 -21.89 -36.61
CA GLN A 880 18.74 -22.66 -37.07
C GLN A 880 18.94 -24.17 -36.92
N VAL A 881 20.16 -24.65 -37.11
CA VAL A 881 20.58 -26.05 -36.85
C VAL A 881 20.25 -26.49 -35.41
N LEU A 882 20.44 -25.61 -34.42
CA LEU A 882 20.11 -25.89 -33.04
C LEU A 882 18.60 -26.00 -32.83
N ILE A 883 17.83 -25.06 -33.40
CA ILE A 883 16.35 -25.08 -33.32
C ILE A 883 15.78 -26.35 -33.98
N GLN A 884 16.34 -26.77 -35.13
CA GLN A 884 15.99 -28.01 -35.80
C GLN A 884 16.26 -29.23 -34.91
N LYS A 885 17.42 -29.30 -34.25
CA LYS A 885 17.75 -30.38 -33.31
C LYS A 885 16.70 -30.49 -32.20
N HIS A 886 16.31 -29.36 -31.60
CA HIS A 886 15.29 -29.35 -30.54
C HIS A 886 13.90 -29.73 -31.06
N LEU A 887 13.54 -29.28 -32.27
CA LEU A 887 12.29 -29.68 -32.92
C LEU A 887 12.23 -31.19 -33.16
N VAL A 888 13.31 -31.81 -33.65
CA VAL A 888 13.36 -33.26 -33.87
C VAL A 888 13.14 -34.01 -32.55
N ARG A 889 13.76 -33.53 -31.46
CA ARG A 889 13.54 -34.09 -30.12
C ARG A 889 12.08 -33.94 -29.68
N LEU A 890 11.45 -32.77 -29.85
CA LEU A 890 10.03 -32.56 -29.51
C LEU A 890 9.10 -33.46 -30.35
N LEU A 891 9.35 -33.58 -31.65
CA LEU A 891 8.56 -34.44 -32.55
C LEU A 891 8.79 -35.93 -32.27
N SER A 892 9.93 -36.32 -31.70
CA SER A 892 10.23 -37.74 -31.37
C SER A 892 9.25 -38.36 -30.38
N VAL A 893 8.60 -37.54 -29.56
CA VAL A 893 7.53 -37.93 -28.63
C VAL A 893 6.27 -38.38 -29.38
N VAL A 894 5.93 -37.69 -30.46
CA VAL A 894 4.61 -37.80 -31.12
C VAL A 894 4.70 -38.60 -32.43
N LEU A 895 5.83 -38.56 -33.14
CA LEU A 895 6.00 -39.19 -34.46
C LEU A 895 6.82 -40.50 -34.41
N PRO A 896 6.54 -41.47 -35.31
CA PRO A 896 7.23 -42.76 -35.38
C PRO A 896 8.69 -42.61 -35.88
N ASN A 897 9.59 -43.54 -35.50
CA ASN A 897 10.97 -43.69 -36.02
C ASN A 897 11.98 -42.55 -35.80
N LEU A 898 11.70 -41.58 -34.92
CA LEU A 898 12.63 -40.49 -34.55
C LEU A 898 13.33 -40.71 -33.20
N GLN A 899 13.55 -41.97 -32.78
CA GLN A 899 14.07 -42.29 -31.45
C GLN A 899 15.46 -41.69 -31.21
N SER A 900 15.56 -40.88 -30.15
CA SER A 900 16.82 -40.48 -29.51
C SER A 900 16.96 -41.28 -28.21
N GLU A 901 18.18 -41.54 -27.74
CA GLU A 901 18.42 -42.31 -26.49
C GLU A 901 17.68 -41.74 -25.26
N ASP A 902 17.33 -40.45 -25.28
CA ASP A 902 16.70 -39.70 -24.18
C ASP A 902 15.22 -39.29 -24.40
N THR A 903 14.47 -39.91 -25.34
CA THR A 903 13.06 -39.53 -25.55
C THR A 903 12.17 -39.98 -24.37
N PRO A 904 11.48 -39.07 -23.66
CA PRO A 904 10.63 -39.42 -22.52
C PRO A 904 9.29 -40.04 -22.95
N CYS A 905 8.65 -40.78 -22.04
CA CYS A 905 7.34 -41.37 -22.29
C CYS A 905 6.22 -40.30 -22.23
N LEU A 906 5.07 -40.61 -22.82
CA LEU A 906 3.93 -39.69 -22.90
C LEU A 906 3.39 -39.26 -21.52
N LEU A 907 3.50 -40.11 -20.49
CA LEU A 907 3.02 -39.82 -19.14
C LEU A 907 3.97 -38.96 -18.31
N SER A 908 5.23 -38.77 -18.76
CA SER A 908 6.25 -38.02 -18.03
C SER A 908 6.52 -36.63 -18.62
N ILE A 909 5.62 -36.11 -19.47
CA ILE A 909 5.77 -34.81 -20.13
C ILE A 909 4.49 -33.98 -20.14
N ASP A 910 4.64 -32.66 -20.05
CA ASP A 910 3.57 -31.71 -20.28
C ASP A 910 3.40 -31.43 -21.77
N LEU A 911 2.29 -31.89 -22.34
CA LEU A 911 2.03 -31.77 -23.78
C LEU A 911 1.73 -30.34 -24.23
N PHE A 912 1.35 -29.42 -23.33
CA PHE A 912 1.23 -28.02 -23.69
C PHE A 912 2.60 -27.36 -23.93
N HIS A 913 3.62 -27.68 -23.13
CA HIS A 913 5.00 -27.24 -23.40
C HIS A 913 5.50 -27.80 -24.74
N VAL A 914 5.19 -29.06 -25.05
CA VAL A 914 5.54 -29.66 -26.35
C VAL A 914 4.83 -28.95 -27.50
N LEU A 915 3.55 -28.60 -27.36
CA LEU A 915 2.79 -27.83 -28.35
C LEU A 915 3.45 -26.48 -28.65
N VAL A 916 3.73 -25.70 -27.60
CA VAL A 916 4.35 -24.37 -27.72
C VAL A 916 5.73 -24.48 -28.40
N GLY A 917 6.59 -25.38 -27.92
CA GLY A 917 7.92 -25.58 -28.49
C GLY A 917 7.88 -26.06 -29.94
N ALA A 918 7.03 -27.05 -30.25
CA ALA A 918 6.93 -27.64 -31.59
C ALA A 918 6.43 -26.60 -32.60
N VAL A 919 5.39 -25.84 -32.27
CA VAL A 919 4.84 -24.80 -33.15
C VAL A 919 5.86 -23.67 -33.40
N LEU A 920 6.54 -23.19 -32.36
CA LEU A 920 7.50 -22.09 -32.49
C LEU A 920 8.79 -22.52 -33.21
N ALA A 921 9.19 -23.78 -33.08
CA ALA A 921 10.39 -24.34 -33.72
C ALA A 921 10.13 -24.87 -35.15
N PHE A 922 8.89 -25.22 -35.51
CA PHE A 922 8.55 -25.83 -36.80
C PHE A 922 9.06 -25.09 -38.04
N PRO A 923 9.02 -23.75 -38.11
CA PRO A 923 9.52 -23.01 -39.27
C PRO A 923 10.99 -23.29 -39.62
N SER A 924 11.78 -23.78 -38.66
CA SER A 924 13.18 -24.16 -38.88
C SER A 924 13.34 -25.28 -39.93
N LEU A 925 12.34 -26.12 -40.19
CA LEU A 925 12.40 -27.17 -41.23
C LEU A 925 12.45 -26.63 -42.67
N TYR A 926 11.99 -25.39 -42.88
CA TYR A 926 11.97 -24.72 -44.18
C TYR A 926 13.28 -23.98 -44.49
N TRP A 927 14.19 -23.89 -43.52
CA TRP A 927 15.49 -23.25 -43.68
C TRP A 927 16.46 -24.14 -44.48
N ASP A 928 17.32 -23.54 -45.31
CA ASP A 928 18.40 -24.20 -46.07
C ASP A 928 19.66 -23.30 -46.09
N ASP A 929 20.85 -23.89 -46.20
CA ASP A 929 22.15 -23.17 -46.10
C ASP A 929 22.33 -22.11 -47.21
N THR A 930 21.59 -22.25 -48.32
CA THR A 930 21.71 -21.39 -49.51
C THR A 930 20.68 -20.27 -49.56
N VAL A 931 19.54 -20.39 -48.87
CA VAL A 931 18.43 -19.41 -48.93
C VAL A 931 17.65 -19.37 -47.59
N ASP A 932 17.48 -18.18 -47.02
CA ASP A 932 16.68 -17.94 -45.81
C ASP A 932 15.17 -17.93 -46.12
N LEU A 933 14.55 -19.11 -46.15
CA LEU A 933 13.11 -19.30 -46.38
C LEU A 933 12.34 -19.58 -45.10
N GLN A 934 11.07 -19.20 -45.09
CA GLN A 934 10.08 -19.53 -44.06
C GLN A 934 8.79 -20.06 -44.70
N PRO A 935 7.95 -20.81 -43.97
CA PRO A 935 6.67 -21.27 -44.50
C PRO A 935 5.78 -20.07 -44.85
N SER A 936 5.07 -20.16 -45.98
CA SER A 936 3.98 -19.24 -46.33
C SER A 936 2.84 -19.29 -45.31
N SER A 937 1.98 -18.26 -45.26
CA SER A 937 0.81 -18.21 -44.38
C SER A 937 -0.09 -19.46 -44.47
N ILE A 938 -0.22 -20.04 -45.66
CA ILE A 938 -1.04 -21.22 -45.91
C ILE A 938 -0.37 -22.50 -45.40
N SER A 939 0.92 -22.70 -45.70
CA SER A 939 1.73 -23.78 -45.14
C SER A 939 1.73 -23.74 -43.61
N SER A 940 1.93 -22.56 -43.04
CA SER A 940 1.92 -22.33 -41.59
C SER A 940 0.59 -22.75 -40.95
N SER A 941 -0.53 -22.44 -41.62
CA SER A 941 -1.87 -22.79 -41.11
C SER A 941 -2.09 -24.30 -41.04
N TYR A 942 -1.63 -25.07 -42.03
CA TYR A 942 -1.66 -26.54 -42.00
C TYR A 942 -0.70 -27.11 -40.96
N ASN A 943 0.53 -26.57 -40.87
CA ASN A 943 1.51 -27.01 -39.89
C ASN A 943 0.98 -26.84 -38.45
N HIS A 944 0.41 -25.68 -38.14
CA HIS A 944 -0.19 -25.44 -36.82
C HIS A 944 -1.37 -26.37 -36.55
N LEU A 945 -2.25 -26.59 -37.53
CA LEU A 945 -3.41 -27.48 -37.40
C LEU A 945 -2.99 -28.92 -37.10
N TYR A 946 -2.11 -29.50 -37.93
CA TYR A 946 -1.71 -30.90 -37.77
C TYR A 946 -0.84 -31.14 -36.54
N LEU A 947 0.06 -30.22 -36.18
CA LEU A 947 0.76 -30.29 -34.90
C LEU A 947 -0.22 -30.27 -33.72
N PHE A 948 -1.19 -29.35 -33.75
CA PHE A 948 -2.19 -29.23 -32.71
C PHE A 948 -3.06 -30.49 -32.60
N HIS A 949 -3.55 -31.03 -33.73
CA HIS A 949 -4.33 -32.28 -33.75
C HIS A 949 -3.53 -33.46 -33.20
N LEU A 950 -2.30 -33.68 -33.66
CA LEU A 950 -1.45 -34.78 -33.19
C LEU A 950 -1.17 -34.71 -31.68
N ILE A 951 -0.84 -33.52 -31.18
CA ILE A 951 -0.55 -33.32 -29.74
C ILE A 951 -1.82 -33.41 -28.90
N THR A 952 -2.96 -32.94 -29.42
CA THR A 952 -4.27 -33.06 -28.74
C THR A 952 -4.72 -34.53 -28.68
N MET A 953 -4.49 -35.32 -29.72
CA MET A 953 -4.71 -36.77 -29.69
C MET A 953 -3.80 -37.47 -28.67
N ALA A 954 -2.52 -37.08 -28.61
CA ALA A 954 -1.59 -37.59 -27.61
C ALA A 954 -2.04 -37.21 -26.18
N HIS A 955 -2.56 -35.99 -25.96
CA HIS A 955 -3.04 -35.54 -24.65
C HIS A 955 -4.35 -36.20 -24.25
N THR A 956 -5.24 -36.45 -25.23
CA THR A 956 -6.46 -37.24 -25.00
C THR A 956 -6.11 -38.65 -24.50
N LEU A 957 -5.10 -39.30 -25.10
CA LEU A 957 -4.58 -40.58 -24.60
C LEU A 957 -3.97 -40.43 -23.20
N GLN A 958 -3.16 -39.39 -22.95
CA GLN A 958 -2.57 -39.11 -21.64
C GLN A 958 -3.65 -38.99 -20.53
N ILE A 959 -4.74 -38.29 -20.80
CA ILE A 959 -5.87 -38.14 -19.87
C ILE A 959 -6.53 -39.50 -19.61
N LEU A 960 -6.89 -40.24 -20.67
CA LEU A 960 -7.57 -41.53 -20.55
C LEU A 960 -6.75 -42.57 -19.76
N LEU A 961 -5.43 -42.58 -19.94
CA LEU A 961 -4.52 -43.47 -19.21
C LEU A 961 -4.35 -43.09 -17.71
N THR A 962 -4.76 -41.88 -17.32
CA THR A 962 -4.57 -41.34 -15.96
C THR A 962 -5.85 -41.17 -15.14
N ILE A 963 -6.99 -41.64 -15.64
CA ILE A 963 -8.31 -41.57 -14.97
C ILE A 963 -8.31 -42.36 -13.65
N ASP A 964 -8.93 -41.78 -12.62
CA ASP A 964 -9.12 -42.44 -11.32
C ASP A 964 -10.34 -43.39 -11.35
N THR A 965 -10.22 -44.55 -10.69
CA THR A 965 -11.29 -45.58 -10.62
C THR A 965 -12.03 -45.56 -9.27
N GLY A 966 -11.78 -44.56 -8.42
CA GLY A 966 -12.06 -44.61 -6.98
C GLY A 966 -13.16 -43.72 -6.37
N LEU A 967 -14.10 -43.12 -7.11
CA LEU A 967 -15.19 -42.29 -6.52
C LEU A 967 -16.61 -42.71 -6.98
N PRO A 968 -17.64 -42.51 -6.14
CA PRO A 968 -18.92 -43.24 -6.19
C PRO A 968 -19.84 -42.77 -7.31
N LEU A 969 -20.39 -43.74 -8.06
CA LEU A 969 -21.43 -43.59 -9.07
C LEU A 969 -22.72 -43.00 -8.45
N ALA A 970 -22.83 -41.67 -8.41
CA ALA A 970 -24.04 -40.97 -7.94
C ALA A 970 -24.59 -39.95 -8.96
N GLN A 971 -24.15 -40.02 -10.22
CA GLN A 971 -24.69 -39.22 -11.33
C GLN A 971 -25.47 -40.11 -12.30
N VAL A 972 -26.51 -39.50 -12.90
CA VAL A 972 -27.44 -40.11 -13.86
C VAL A 972 -26.65 -40.59 -15.08
N GLU A 973 -26.86 -41.84 -15.48
CA GLU A 973 -26.33 -42.39 -16.73
C GLU A 973 -26.91 -41.60 -17.91
N GLU A 974 -26.11 -40.72 -18.52
CA GLU A 974 -26.43 -40.13 -19.82
C GLU A 974 -25.84 -41.00 -20.93
N ASP A 975 -26.74 -41.67 -21.66
CA ASP A 975 -26.39 -42.54 -22.79
C ASP A 975 -26.22 -41.70 -24.06
N SER A 976 -25.07 -41.01 -24.18
CA SER A 976 -24.74 -40.12 -25.30
C SER A 976 -23.87 -40.79 -26.38
N GLU A 977 -23.83 -40.24 -27.60
CA GLU A 977 -22.95 -40.75 -28.67
C GLU A 977 -21.45 -40.62 -28.32
N GLU A 978 -21.09 -39.59 -27.55
CA GLU A 978 -19.74 -39.38 -27.03
C GLU A 978 -19.37 -40.45 -25.99
N ALA A 979 -20.31 -40.86 -25.14
CA ALA A 979 -20.10 -41.94 -24.18
C ALA A 979 -19.82 -43.29 -24.88
N HIS A 980 -20.55 -43.59 -25.95
CA HIS A 980 -20.31 -44.77 -26.79
C HIS A 980 -18.94 -44.71 -27.48
N SER A 981 -18.60 -43.56 -28.05
CA SER A 981 -17.31 -43.33 -28.71
C SER A 981 -16.15 -43.49 -27.74
N ALA A 982 -16.28 -42.95 -26.52
CA ALA A 982 -15.29 -43.07 -25.45
C ALA A 982 -15.08 -44.53 -25.03
N SER A 983 -16.17 -45.28 -24.83
CA SER A 983 -16.09 -46.70 -24.45
C SER A 983 -15.44 -47.55 -25.54
N SER A 984 -15.80 -47.32 -26.81
CA SER A 984 -15.23 -48.04 -27.95
C SER A 984 -13.72 -47.77 -28.10
N PHE A 985 -13.32 -46.49 -28.06
CA PHE A 985 -11.92 -46.10 -28.16
C PHE A 985 -11.09 -46.62 -26.98
N PHE A 986 -11.60 -46.55 -25.76
CA PHE A 986 -10.89 -47.02 -24.57
C PHE A 986 -10.71 -48.55 -24.56
N ALA A 987 -11.70 -49.30 -25.08
CA ALA A 987 -11.57 -50.75 -25.27
C ALA A 987 -10.44 -51.10 -26.26
N GLU A 988 -10.30 -50.34 -27.33
CA GLU A 988 -9.23 -50.50 -28.32
C GLU A 988 -7.85 -50.16 -27.72
N VAL A 989 -7.72 -49.04 -26.99
CA VAL A 989 -6.47 -48.67 -26.29
C VAL A 989 -6.05 -49.73 -25.26
N SER A 990 -7.02 -50.32 -24.55
CA SER A 990 -6.76 -51.35 -23.53
C SER A 990 -6.13 -52.63 -24.10
N GLN A 991 -6.33 -52.91 -25.40
CA GLN A 991 -5.66 -54.03 -26.08
C GLN A 991 -4.16 -53.78 -26.23
N TYR A 992 -3.74 -52.52 -26.40
CA TYR A 992 -2.34 -52.14 -26.60
C TYR A 992 -1.56 -51.98 -25.29
N THR A 993 -2.24 -51.73 -24.16
CA THR A 993 -1.63 -51.55 -22.83
C THR A 993 -1.51 -52.84 -22.03
N SER A 994 -1.60 -54.02 -22.66
CA SER A 994 -1.54 -55.34 -22.00
C SER A 994 -2.56 -55.53 -20.85
N GLY A 995 -3.68 -54.79 -20.87
CA GLY A 995 -4.72 -54.88 -19.83
C GLY A 995 -4.38 -54.22 -18.48
N TYR A 996 -3.32 -53.41 -18.40
CA TYR A 996 -2.99 -52.66 -17.16
C TYR A 996 -3.95 -51.48 -16.90
N THR A 997 -4.70 -51.04 -17.91
CA THR A 997 -5.80 -50.08 -17.78
C THR A 997 -7.07 -50.81 -17.36
N GLY A 998 -7.78 -50.30 -16.35
CA GLY A 998 -8.92 -50.99 -15.73
C GLY A 998 -10.03 -51.35 -16.74
N CYS A 999 -10.44 -52.62 -16.77
CA CYS A 999 -11.54 -53.09 -17.61
C CYS A 999 -12.88 -52.80 -16.91
N GLY A 1000 -13.82 -52.12 -17.59
CA GLY A 1000 -15.21 -51.92 -17.10
C GLY A 1000 -15.58 -50.51 -16.64
N ILE A 1001 -14.85 -49.46 -17.01
CA ILE A 1001 -15.25 -48.06 -16.74
C ILE A 1001 -16.41 -47.67 -17.68
N PRO A 1002 -17.53 -47.13 -17.18
CA PRO A 1002 -18.64 -46.66 -18.03
C PRO A 1002 -18.21 -45.55 -18.99
N GLY A 1003 -18.71 -45.60 -20.23
CA GLY A 1003 -18.39 -44.64 -21.29
C GLY A 1003 -18.70 -43.18 -20.93
N TRP A 1004 -19.81 -42.93 -20.22
CA TRP A 1004 -20.19 -41.58 -19.78
C TRP A 1004 -19.15 -40.98 -18.81
N TYR A 1005 -18.57 -41.80 -17.93
CA TYR A 1005 -17.57 -41.37 -16.96
C TYR A 1005 -16.24 -41.04 -17.66
N LEU A 1006 -15.85 -41.84 -18.66
CA LEU A 1006 -14.69 -41.57 -19.51
C LEU A 1006 -14.86 -40.24 -20.25
N TRP A 1007 -16.03 -39.99 -20.81
CA TRP A 1007 -16.34 -38.73 -21.51
C TRP A 1007 -16.29 -37.51 -20.58
N VAL A 1008 -16.96 -37.56 -19.43
CA VAL A 1008 -16.94 -36.46 -18.45
C VAL A 1008 -15.53 -36.19 -17.93
N SER A 1009 -14.76 -37.25 -17.63
CA SER A 1009 -13.38 -37.14 -17.18
C SER A 1009 -12.48 -36.55 -18.27
N LEU A 1010 -12.65 -36.97 -19.54
CA LEU A 1010 -11.92 -36.40 -20.67
C LEU A 1010 -12.26 -34.92 -20.86
N LYS A 1011 -13.55 -34.56 -20.88
CA LYS A 1011 -14.01 -33.18 -21.04
C LYS A 1011 -13.43 -32.28 -19.95
N ASN A 1012 -13.51 -32.69 -18.68
CA ASN A 1012 -12.94 -31.93 -17.57
C ASN A 1012 -11.41 -31.88 -17.63
N GLY A 1013 -10.75 -32.97 -18.02
CA GLY A 1013 -9.30 -33.07 -18.11
C GLY A 1013 -8.69 -32.24 -19.23
N ILE A 1014 -9.34 -32.17 -20.39
CA ILE A 1014 -8.81 -31.49 -21.58
C ILE A 1014 -9.14 -30.00 -21.65
N THR A 1015 -10.20 -29.55 -20.97
CA THR A 1015 -10.63 -28.15 -21.02
C THR A 1015 -9.53 -27.14 -20.64
N PRO A 1016 -8.75 -27.32 -19.56
CA PRO A 1016 -7.63 -26.42 -19.24
C PRO A 1016 -6.57 -26.35 -20.35
N TYR A 1017 -6.26 -27.48 -21.00
CA TYR A 1017 -5.34 -27.53 -22.14
C TYR A 1017 -5.90 -26.75 -23.35
N LEU A 1018 -7.20 -26.90 -23.66
CA LEU A 1018 -7.85 -26.16 -24.73
C LEU A 1018 -7.90 -24.66 -24.45
N ARG A 1019 -8.15 -24.24 -23.19
CA ARG A 1019 -8.07 -22.82 -22.78
C ARG A 1019 -6.67 -22.26 -22.98
N CYS A 1020 -5.64 -22.99 -22.57
CA CYS A 1020 -4.24 -22.62 -22.82
C CYS A 1020 -3.92 -22.53 -24.32
N ALA A 1021 -4.36 -23.51 -25.12
CA ALA A 1021 -4.17 -23.51 -26.57
C ALA A 1021 -4.90 -22.34 -27.27
N ALA A 1022 -6.11 -22.00 -26.82
CA ALA A 1022 -6.85 -20.85 -27.31
C ALA A 1022 -6.11 -19.54 -27.04
N LEU A 1023 -5.58 -19.34 -25.83
CA LEU A 1023 -4.72 -18.18 -25.53
C LEU A 1023 -3.46 -18.16 -26.41
N PHE A 1024 -2.77 -19.29 -26.52
CA PHE A 1024 -1.56 -19.43 -27.33
C PHE A 1024 -1.82 -19.05 -28.80
N PHE A 1025 -2.80 -19.68 -29.45
CA PHE A 1025 -3.07 -19.41 -30.86
C PHE A 1025 -3.71 -18.05 -31.10
N HIS A 1026 -4.50 -17.51 -30.16
CA HIS A 1026 -5.01 -16.15 -30.24
C HIS A 1026 -3.88 -15.13 -30.33
N TYR A 1027 -2.91 -15.17 -29.40
CA TYR A 1027 -1.79 -14.22 -29.40
C TYR A 1027 -0.77 -14.50 -30.51
N LEU A 1028 -0.70 -15.74 -31.02
CA LEU A 1028 0.17 -16.10 -32.15
C LEU A 1028 -0.40 -15.61 -33.49
N LEU A 1029 -1.72 -15.66 -33.68
CA LEU A 1029 -2.37 -15.50 -34.99
C LEU A 1029 -3.32 -14.29 -35.09
N GLY A 1030 -3.69 -13.66 -33.97
CA GLY A 1030 -4.50 -12.42 -33.92
C GLY A 1030 -5.92 -12.54 -34.45
N VAL A 1031 -6.55 -13.71 -34.32
CA VAL A 1031 -7.96 -13.93 -34.69
C VAL A 1031 -8.84 -13.65 -33.48
N THR A 1032 -9.93 -12.92 -33.67
CA THR A 1032 -10.86 -12.57 -32.59
C THR A 1032 -11.58 -13.80 -32.03
N PRO A 1033 -11.69 -13.93 -30.69
CA PRO A 1033 -12.40 -15.05 -30.09
C PRO A 1033 -13.93 -14.93 -30.23
N PRO A 1034 -14.67 -16.06 -30.16
CA PRO A 1034 -16.12 -16.07 -30.04
C PRO A 1034 -16.61 -15.41 -28.73
N GLU A 1035 -17.84 -14.89 -28.74
CA GLU A 1035 -18.44 -14.13 -27.63
C GLU A 1035 -18.65 -14.97 -26.36
N GLU A 1036 -18.87 -16.27 -26.55
CA GLU A 1036 -19.00 -17.26 -25.49
C GLU A 1036 -17.72 -17.40 -24.66
N LEU A 1037 -16.55 -17.06 -25.23
CA LEU A 1037 -15.26 -17.06 -24.49
C LEU A 1037 -14.93 -15.69 -23.86
N LEU A 1038 -15.72 -14.66 -24.18
CA LEU A 1038 -15.66 -13.32 -23.57
C LEU A 1038 -16.61 -13.21 -22.37
N THR A 1039 -17.72 -13.94 -22.39
CA THR A 1039 -18.77 -13.90 -21.36
C THR A 1039 -18.75 -15.12 -20.46
N ASN A 1040 -19.25 -15.01 -19.23
CA ASN A 1040 -19.20 -16.08 -18.25
C ASN A 1040 -20.36 -17.07 -18.46
N SER A 1041 -20.24 -17.95 -19.46
CA SER A 1041 -21.22 -19.01 -19.75
C SER A 1041 -20.55 -20.39 -19.66
N ALA A 1042 -20.77 -21.10 -18.54
CA ALA A 1042 -20.28 -22.47 -18.39
C ALA A 1042 -20.96 -23.44 -19.38
N GLU A 1043 -22.22 -23.15 -19.72
CA GLU A 1043 -23.01 -23.86 -20.73
C GLU A 1043 -22.65 -23.35 -22.13
N GLY A 1044 -21.54 -23.85 -22.69
CA GLY A 1044 -21.16 -23.56 -24.08
C GLY A 1044 -19.66 -23.35 -24.31
N GLU A 1045 -18.89 -23.05 -23.25
CA GLU A 1045 -17.46 -22.78 -23.34
C GLU A 1045 -16.69 -23.88 -24.07
N TYR A 1046 -16.91 -25.14 -23.71
CA TYR A 1046 -16.22 -26.28 -24.34
C TYR A 1046 -16.47 -26.35 -25.85
N ASN A 1047 -17.71 -26.11 -26.29
CA ASN A 1047 -18.06 -26.13 -27.71
C ASN A 1047 -17.44 -24.95 -28.45
N ALA A 1048 -17.44 -23.77 -27.83
CA ALA A 1048 -16.79 -22.57 -28.37
C ALA A 1048 -15.27 -22.76 -28.50
N LEU A 1049 -14.61 -23.39 -27.51
CA LEU A 1049 -13.18 -23.74 -27.57
C LEU A 1049 -12.89 -24.73 -28.70
N CYS A 1050 -13.69 -25.80 -28.82
CA CYS A 1050 -13.51 -26.78 -29.90
C CYS A 1050 -13.68 -26.12 -31.27
N SER A 1051 -14.74 -25.34 -31.47
CA SER A 1051 -14.97 -24.62 -32.72
C SER A 1051 -13.87 -23.59 -33.02
N TYR A 1052 -13.42 -22.82 -32.02
CA TYR A 1052 -12.35 -21.82 -32.18
C TYR A 1052 -11.04 -22.48 -32.63
N LEU A 1053 -10.72 -23.65 -32.08
CA LEU A 1053 -9.48 -24.40 -32.32
C LEU A 1053 -9.56 -25.43 -33.47
N SER A 1054 -10.63 -25.44 -34.26
CA SER A 1054 -10.84 -26.43 -35.34
C SER A 1054 -10.83 -27.88 -34.87
N LEU A 1055 -11.56 -28.16 -33.78
CA LEU A 1055 -11.80 -29.50 -33.26
C LEU A 1055 -13.29 -29.86 -33.33
N PRO A 1056 -13.62 -31.15 -33.55
CA PRO A 1056 -14.98 -31.64 -33.33
C PRO A 1056 -15.33 -31.58 -31.84
N THR A 1057 -16.60 -31.32 -31.51
CA THR A 1057 -17.09 -31.36 -30.12
C THR A 1057 -16.86 -32.74 -29.49
N ASN A 1058 -17.11 -33.81 -30.26
CA ASN A 1058 -16.68 -35.16 -29.94
C ASN A 1058 -15.25 -35.41 -30.46
N LEU A 1059 -14.27 -35.34 -29.56
CA LEU A 1059 -12.84 -35.50 -29.88
C LEU A 1059 -12.48 -36.88 -30.46
N PHE A 1060 -13.29 -37.92 -30.21
CA PHE A 1060 -13.05 -39.24 -30.78
C PHE A 1060 -13.25 -39.28 -32.29
N LEU A 1061 -14.03 -38.35 -32.87
CA LEU A 1061 -14.16 -38.20 -34.31
C LEU A 1061 -12.83 -37.84 -34.98
N LEU A 1062 -11.93 -37.14 -34.27
CA LEU A 1062 -10.60 -36.82 -34.76
C LEU A 1062 -9.74 -38.09 -34.98
N PHE A 1063 -9.89 -39.07 -34.09
CA PHE A 1063 -9.23 -40.38 -34.25
C PHE A 1063 -9.86 -41.20 -35.37
N GLN A 1064 -11.17 -41.12 -35.55
CA GLN A 1064 -11.86 -41.82 -36.64
C GLN A 1064 -11.47 -41.25 -38.01
N GLU A 1065 -11.38 -39.92 -38.15
CA GLU A 1065 -10.96 -39.25 -39.38
C GLU A 1065 -9.55 -39.66 -39.81
N TYR A 1066 -8.63 -39.82 -38.85
CA TYR A 1066 -7.22 -40.15 -39.11
C TYR A 1066 -6.82 -41.57 -38.73
N TRP A 1067 -7.77 -42.51 -38.62
CA TRP A 1067 -7.55 -43.83 -37.99
C TRP A 1067 -6.37 -44.60 -38.58
N ASP A 1068 -6.28 -44.71 -39.91
CA ASP A 1068 -5.21 -45.44 -40.59
C ASP A 1068 -3.82 -44.83 -40.34
N THR A 1069 -3.76 -43.52 -40.09
CA THR A 1069 -2.51 -42.80 -39.79
C THR A 1069 -2.16 -42.87 -38.31
N VAL A 1070 -3.16 -42.82 -37.42
CA VAL A 1070 -2.99 -42.69 -35.96
C VAL A 1070 -2.86 -44.05 -35.28
N ARG A 1071 -3.45 -45.12 -35.82
CA ARG A 1071 -3.36 -46.48 -35.23
C ARG A 1071 -1.92 -46.94 -34.98
N PRO A 1072 -0.95 -46.79 -35.91
CA PRO A 1072 0.45 -47.09 -35.63
C PRO A 1072 1.07 -46.22 -34.52
N LEU A 1073 0.63 -44.96 -34.40
CA LEU A 1073 1.10 -44.05 -33.34
C LEU A 1073 0.59 -44.50 -31.96
N LEU A 1074 -0.70 -44.85 -31.86
CA LEU A 1074 -1.31 -45.38 -30.65
C LEU A 1074 -0.62 -46.65 -30.16
N GLN A 1075 -0.34 -47.58 -31.08
CA GLN A 1075 0.41 -48.80 -30.77
C GLN A 1075 1.79 -48.48 -30.20
N ARG A 1076 2.53 -47.55 -30.80
CA ARG A 1076 3.84 -47.13 -30.30
C ARG A 1076 3.74 -46.47 -28.92
N TRP A 1077 2.84 -45.51 -28.74
CA TRP A 1077 2.70 -44.80 -27.46
C TRP A 1077 2.32 -45.77 -26.34
N CYS A 1078 1.40 -46.70 -26.58
CA CYS A 1078 0.96 -47.67 -25.57
C CYS A 1078 1.96 -48.79 -25.30
N ALA A 1079 2.81 -49.15 -26.28
CA ALA A 1079 3.82 -50.21 -26.15
C ALA A 1079 5.15 -49.74 -25.53
N ASP A 1080 5.28 -48.45 -25.17
CA ASP A 1080 6.48 -47.91 -24.54
C ASP A 1080 6.74 -48.59 -23.17
N PRO A 1081 7.92 -49.23 -22.97
CA PRO A 1081 8.26 -49.88 -21.70
C PRO A 1081 8.19 -48.96 -20.48
N ALA A 1082 8.57 -47.69 -20.63
CA ALA A 1082 8.52 -46.71 -19.54
C ALA A 1082 7.07 -46.39 -19.14
N LEU A 1083 6.18 -46.23 -20.13
CA LEU A 1083 4.75 -46.03 -19.91
C LEU A 1083 4.11 -47.23 -19.20
N LEU A 1084 4.39 -48.45 -19.66
CA LEU A 1084 3.88 -49.67 -19.04
C LEU A 1084 4.35 -49.84 -17.59
N ASN A 1085 5.58 -49.41 -17.28
CA ASN A 1085 6.08 -49.41 -15.90
C ASN A 1085 5.38 -48.37 -15.02
N CYS A 1086 5.12 -47.17 -15.53
CA CYS A 1086 4.35 -46.14 -14.82
C CYS A 1086 2.93 -46.62 -14.47
N LEU A 1087 2.25 -47.28 -15.42
CA LEU A 1087 0.91 -47.83 -15.21
C LEU A 1087 0.89 -48.95 -14.14
N LYS A 1088 1.97 -49.74 -14.01
CA LYS A 1088 2.10 -50.78 -12.98
C LYS A 1088 2.28 -50.20 -11.57
N GLN A 1089 3.06 -49.13 -11.42
CA GLN A 1089 3.46 -48.61 -10.11
C GLN A 1089 2.37 -47.77 -9.42
N LYS A 1090 1.41 -47.20 -10.18
CA LYS A 1090 0.23 -46.41 -9.73
C LYS A 1090 0.47 -45.21 -8.79
N SER A 1091 1.60 -45.10 -8.07
CA SER A 1091 1.76 -44.23 -6.90
C SER A 1091 2.38 -42.85 -7.18
N ILE A 1092 2.82 -42.56 -8.41
CA ILE A 1092 3.49 -41.29 -8.77
C ILE A 1092 3.08 -40.87 -10.19
N MET A 1093 1.79 -40.65 -10.44
CA MET A 1093 1.31 -40.21 -11.74
C MET A 1093 0.43 -38.98 -11.58
N VAL A 1094 0.74 -37.92 -12.34
CA VAL A 1094 -0.10 -36.72 -12.39
C VAL A 1094 -1.38 -37.03 -13.14
N ARG A 1095 -2.51 -36.60 -12.57
CA ARG A 1095 -3.84 -36.85 -13.12
C ARG A 1095 -4.41 -35.58 -13.72
N TYR A 1096 -5.35 -35.76 -14.65
CA TYR A 1096 -6.04 -34.67 -15.33
C TYR A 1096 -7.55 -34.68 -15.00
N PRO A 1097 -8.18 -33.51 -14.77
CA PRO A 1097 -7.55 -32.19 -14.69
C PRO A 1097 -6.60 -32.09 -13.50
N ARG A 1098 -5.55 -31.29 -13.65
CA ARG A 1098 -4.61 -31.00 -12.57
C ARG A 1098 -5.35 -30.37 -11.39
N LYS A 1099 -4.99 -30.76 -10.17
CA LYS A 1099 -5.51 -30.10 -8.97
C LYS A 1099 -4.94 -28.68 -8.91
N ARG A 1100 -5.82 -27.69 -8.80
CA ARG A 1100 -5.39 -26.29 -8.63
C ARG A 1100 -4.70 -26.14 -7.30
N ASN A 1101 -3.51 -25.56 -7.34
CA ASN A 1101 -2.68 -25.42 -6.16
C ASN A 1101 -3.19 -24.26 -5.29
N SER A 1102 -3.24 -24.48 -3.99
CA SER A 1102 -3.73 -23.51 -3.02
C SER A 1102 -2.84 -23.44 -1.78
N LEU A 1103 -2.95 -22.34 -1.03
CA LEU A 1103 -2.35 -22.22 0.31
C LEU A 1103 -3.02 -23.22 1.27
N ILE A 1104 -2.31 -23.58 2.34
CA ILE A 1104 -2.84 -24.54 3.34
C ILE A 1104 -4.17 -24.06 3.97
N GLU A 1105 -5.05 -24.99 4.33
CA GLU A 1105 -6.22 -24.60 5.11
C GLU A 1105 -5.81 -24.18 6.52
N LEU A 1106 -6.29 -23.02 6.95
CA LEU A 1106 -6.06 -22.47 8.29
C LEU A 1106 -7.28 -22.70 9.18
N PRO A 1107 -7.10 -22.95 10.49
CA PRO A 1107 -8.23 -23.11 11.42
C PRO A 1107 -8.98 -21.78 11.62
N ASP A 1108 -10.29 -21.86 11.86
CA ASP A 1108 -11.11 -20.67 12.08
C ASP A 1108 -10.78 -19.94 13.40
N ASP A 1109 -10.36 -20.67 14.45
CA ASP A 1109 -9.91 -20.12 15.74
C ASP A 1109 -8.38 -20.10 15.82
N TYR A 1110 -7.81 -18.91 16.05
CA TYR A 1110 -6.36 -18.71 16.16
C TYR A 1110 -5.73 -19.49 17.32
N SER A 1111 -6.49 -19.77 18.37
CA SER A 1111 -6.04 -20.53 19.55
C SER A 1111 -5.55 -21.94 19.17
N CYS A 1112 -6.10 -22.52 18.10
CA CYS A 1112 -5.63 -23.79 17.54
C CYS A 1112 -4.19 -23.70 17.05
N LEU A 1113 -3.81 -22.61 16.38
CA LEU A 1113 -2.42 -22.40 15.94
C LEU A 1113 -1.48 -22.15 17.11
N LEU A 1114 -1.91 -21.38 18.12
CA LEU A 1114 -1.14 -21.18 19.35
C LEU A 1114 -0.85 -22.50 20.07
N ASN A 1115 -1.85 -23.38 20.13
CA ASN A 1115 -1.69 -24.73 20.67
C ASN A 1115 -0.74 -25.58 19.83
N GLN A 1116 -0.78 -25.51 18.50
CA GLN A 1116 0.20 -26.21 17.67
C GLN A 1116 1.62 -25.67 17.88
N ALA A 1117 1.77 -24.34 17.97
CA ALA A 1117 3.02 -23.66 18.21
C ALA A 1117 3.64 -23.93 19.59
N SER A 1118 2.83 -24.22 20.63
CA SER A 1118 3.34 -24.57 21.96
C SER A 1118 4.00 -25.94 22.01
N HIS A 1119 3.61 -26.86 21.12
CA HIS A 1119 4.21 -28.19 21.00
C HIS A 1119 5.47 -28.20 20.12
N PHE A 1120 5.76 -27.12 19.40
CA PHE A 1120 6.92 -27.05 18.52
C PHE A 1120 8.24 -27.03 19.32
N ARG A 1121 9.13 -27.98 19.01
CA ARG A 1121 10.49 -28.02 19.54
C ARG A 1121 11.49 -27.89 18.39
N CYS A 1122 12.43 -26.95 18.52
CA CYS A 1122 13.49 -26.77 17.52
C CYS A 1122 14.35 -28.03 17.43
N PRO A 1123 14.59 -28.59 16.23
CA PRO A 1123 15.32 -29.84 16.05
C PRO A 1123 16.83 -29.73 16.34
N ARG A 1124 17.41 -28.53 16.31
CA ARG A 1124 18.86 -28.29 16.46
C ARG A 1124 19.28 -27.65 17.79
N SER A 1125 18.34 -27.31 18.66
CA SER A 1125 18.62 -26.63 19.94
C SER A 1125 18.33 -27.55 21.12
N SER A 1126 19.30 -27.69 22.02
CA SER A 1126 19.22 -28.48 23.26
C SER A 1126 18.48 -27.78 24.40
N ASP A 1127 18.24 -26.47 24.29
CA ASP A 1127 17.60 -25.65 25.32
C ASP A 1127 16.10 -25.46 25.10
N ASP A 1128 15.35 -25.40 26.20
CA ASP A 1128 13.91 -25.11 26.30
C ASP A 1128 13.60 -23.59 26.18
N GLU A 1129 14.55 -22.80 25.66
CA GLU A 1129 14.36 -21.35 25.49
C GLU A 1129 13.27 -21.02 24.47
N ARG A 1130 12.65 -19.85 24.67
CA ARG A 1130 11.46 -19.34 23.94
C ARG A 1130 11.73 -19.25 22.44
N LYS A 1131 11.41 -20.32 21.70
CA LYS A 1131 11.51 -20.38 20.23
C LYS A 1131 10.38 -19.57 19.56
N HIS A 1132 10.66 -18.99 18.40
CA HIS A 1132 9.69 -18.27 17.56
C HIS A 1132 9.20 -19.19 16.43
N PRO A 1133 8.09 -19.94 16.62
CA PRO A 1133 7.56 -20.84 15.59
C PRO A 1133 6.88 -20.06 14.47
N VAL A 1134 7.18 -20.46 13.25
CA VAL A 1134 6.68 -19.82 12.02
C VAL A 1134 6.10 -20.89 11.11
N LEU A 1135 4.89 -20.67 10.61
CA LEU A 1135 4.18 -21.60 9.73
C LEU A 1135 4.35 -21.21 8.26
N CYS A 1136 4.87 -22.11 7.43
CA CYS A 1136 4.88 -21.96 5.98
C CYS A 1136 3.47 -22.15 5.42
N LEU A 1137 2.88 -21.12 4.81
CA LEU A 1137 1.54 -21.21 4.24
C LEU A 1137 1.47 -21.99 2.91
N PHE A 1138 2.62 -22.32 2.32
CA PHE A 1138 2.68 -23.14 1.10
C PHE A 1138 2.56 -24.63 1.42
N CYS A 1139 3.32 -25.15 2.40
CA CYS A 1139 3.39 -26.58 2.68
C CYS A 1139 2.93 -27.00 4.10
N GLY A 1140 2.72 -26.05 5.02
CA GLY A 1140 2.30 -26.34 6.39
C GLY A 1140 3.43 -26.68 7.37
N ALA A 1141 4.70 -26.63 6.93
CA ALA A 1141 5.83 -26.85 7.83
C ALA A 1141 5.95 -25.74 8.89
N ILE A 1142 6.16 -26.13 10.15
CA ILE A 1142 6.49 -25.21 11.25
C ILE A 1142 8.01 -25.17 11.41
N LEU A 1143 8.58 -23.97 11.34
CA LEU A 1143 10.01 -23.71 11.32
C LEU A 1143 10.42 -22.81 12.49
N CYS A 1144 11.72 -22.85 12.83
CA CYS A 1144 12.32 -21.92 13.79
C CYS A 1144 12.73 -20.63 13.04
N SER A 1145 12.48 -19.46 13.65
CA SER A 1145 12.87 -18.16 13.08
C SER A 1145 13.62 -17.31 14.10
N GLN A 1146 14.42 -16.35 13.61
CA GLN A 1146 15.15 -15.34 14.39
C GLN A 1146 16.17 -15.92 15.39
N ASN A 1147 16.66 -17.12 15.14
CA ASN A 1147 17.63 -17.81 15.98
C ASN A 1147 18.74 -18.42 15.13
N ILE A 1148 19.97 -18.32 15.63
CA ILE A 1148 21.19 -18.87 15.01
C ILE A 1148 21.15 -20.40 14.95
N CYS A 1149 20.37 -21.06 15.82
CA CYS A 1149 20.38 -22.52 15.99
C CYS A 1149 20.03 -23.34 14.73
N CYS A 1150 19.27 -22.78 13.79
CA CYS A 1150 18.87 -23.47 12.56
C CYS A 1150 19.39 -22.81 11.29
N GLN A 1151 20.52 -22.09 11.38
CA GLN A 1151 21.16 -21.57 10.19
C GLN A 1151 21.72 -22.69 9.31
N GLU A 1152 21.67 -22.46 8.00
CA GLU A 1152 22.23 -23.31 6.96
C GLU A 1152 23.14 -22.47 6.06
N VAL A 1153 24.18 -23.08 5.50
CA VAL A 1153 25.08 -22.39 4.58
C VAL A 1153 24.61 -22.60 3.14
N VAL A 1154 24.30 -21.50 2.43
CA VAL A 1154 23.92 -21.51 1.01
C VAL A 1154 24.87 -20.59 0.25
N ASN A 1155 25.62 -21.13 -0.72
CA ASN A 1155 26.60 -20.40 -1.53
C ASN A 1155 27.64 -19.61 -0.71
N GLY A 1156 28.05 -20.14 0.45
CA GLY A 1156 29.05 -19.52 1.32
C GLY A 1156 28.51 -18.53 2.37
N GLU A 1157 27.19 -18.30 2.40
CA GLU A 1157 26.54 -17.39 3.37
C GLU A 1157 25.62 -18.17 4.32
N GLU A 1158 25.55 -17.75 5.59
CA GLU A 1158 24.65 -18.32 6.59
C GLU A 1158 23.25 -17.70 6.49
N VAL A 1159 22.24 -18.53 6.24
CA VAL A 1159 20.83 -18.11 6.14
C VAL A 1159 19.97 -18.84 7.17
N GLY A 1160 18.91 -18.17 7.66
CA GLY A 1160 17.94 -18.73 8.57
C GLY A 1160 17.11 -19.87 7.97
N ALA A 1161 16.40 -20.61 8.83
CA ALA A 1161 15.66 -21.79 8.42
C ALA A 1161 14.47 -21.46 7.49
N CYS A 1162 13.84 -20.29 7.66
CA CYS A 1162 12.73 -19.90 6.79
C CYS A 1162 13.23 -19.53 5.39
N ILE A 1163 14.35 -18.80 5.27
CA ILE A 1163 14.98 -18.54 3.96
C ILE A 1163 15.43 -19.83 3.28
N PHE A 1164 16.12 -20.71 4.00
CA PHE A 1164 16.52 -22.01 3.47
C PHE A 1164 15.32 -22.81 2.96
N HIS A 1165 14.22 -22.83 3.73
CA HIS A 1165 12.98 -23.47 3.32
C HIS A 1165 12.34 -22.79 2.10
N ALA A 1166 12.33 -21.46 2.03
CA ALA A 1166 11.76 -20.71 0.91
C ALA A 1166 12.46 -21.04 -0.42
N LEU A 1167 13.78 -21.26 -0.41
CA LEU A 1167 14.55 -21.67 -1.60
C LEU A 1167 14.06 -22.99 -2.18
N HIS A 1168 13.63 -23.94 -1.35
CA HIS A 1168 13.20 -25.28 -1.76
C HIS A 1168 11.69 -25.41 -1.94
N CYS A 1169 10.88 -24.79 -1.07
CA CYS A 1169 9.42 -24.91 -1.09
C CYS A 1169 8.75 -23.95 -2.08
N GLY A 1170 9.33 -22.76 -2.28
CA GLY A 1170 8.73 -21.68 -3.05
C GLY A 1170 9.64 -21.12 -4.14
N ALA A 1171 10.71 -21.84 -4.48
CA ALA A 1171 11.74 -21.44 -5.44
C ALA A 1171 12.43 -20.10 -5.14
N GLY A 1172 12.43 -19.66 -3.87
CA GLY A 1172 13.00 -18.39 -3.42
C GLY A 1172 11.97 -17.34 -2.96
N VAL A 1173 10.67 -17.62 -3.08
CA VAL A 1173 9.58 -16.76 -2.59
C VAL A 1173 8.68 -17.58 -1.67
N CYS A 1174 8.34 -17.07 -0.49
CA CYS A 1174 7.47 -17.81 0.44
C CYS A 1174 6.63 -16.90 1.33
N ILE A 1175 5.49 -17.42 1.80
CA ILE A 1175 4.59 -16.74 2.73
C ILE A 1175 4.62 -17.48 4.08
N PHE A 1176 4.94 -16.75 5.13
CA PHE A 1176 5.07 -17.28 6.47
C PHE A 1176 4.10 -16.60 7.43
N LEU A 1177 3.48 -17.36 8.34
CA LEU A 1177 2.71 -16.83 9.46
C LEU A 1177 3.50 -17.00 10.75
N LYS A 1178 3.94 -15.90 11.35
CA LYS A 1178 4.53 -15.89 12.69
C LYS A 1178 3.43 -16.09 13.72
N ILE A 1179 3.37 -17.27 14.32
CA ILE A 1179 2.22 -17.69 15.14
C ILE A 1179 2.15 -16.91 16.47
N ARG A 1180 3.29 -16.59 17.09
CA ARG A 1180 3.29 -15.83 18.35
C ARG A 1180 3.10 -14.32 18.16
N GLU A 1181 3.26 -13.84 16.93
CA GLU A 1181 3.14 -12.42 16.60
C GLU A 1181 1.85 -12.10 15.83
N CYS A 1182 1.01 -13.09 15.50
CA CYS A 1182 -0.14 -12.92 14.61
C CYS A 1182 0.16 -12.00 13.41
N ARG A 1183 1.27 -12.31 12.71
CA ARG A 1183 1.81 -11.48 11.63
C ARG A 1183 2.24 -12.36 10.47
N VAL A 1184 1.83 -11.98 9.26
CA VAL A 1184 2.32 -12.63 8.03
C VAL A 1184 3.60 -11.94 7.60
N VAL A 1185 4.52 -12.73 7.07
CA VAL A 1185 5.79 -12.27 6.52
C VAL A 1185 5.91 -12.80 5.11
N LEU A 1186 6.10 -11.89 4.17
CA LEU A 1186 6.44 -12.22 2.79
C LEU A 1186 7.96 -12.19 2.68
N VAL A 1187 8.55 -13.24 2.10
CA VAL A 1187 10.00 -13.40 1.97
C VAL A 1187 10.35 -13.62 0.51
N GLU A 1188 11.43 -12.99 0.09
CA GLU A 1188 12.01 -13.19 -1.22
C GLU A 1188 13.55 -13.16 -1.16
N GLY A 1189 14.18 -14.07 -1.89
CA GLY A 1189 15.63 -14.20 -1.94
C GLY A 1189 16.27 -14.58 -0.60
N LYS A 1190 17.46 -14.04 -0.34
CA LYS A 1190 18.29 -14.37 0.83
C LYS A 1190 18.14 -13.42 2.03
N ALA A 1191 17.63 -12.20 1.80
CA ALA A 1191 17.65 -11.15 2.82
C ALA A 1191 16.54 -10.10 2.67
N ARG A 1192 15.48 -10.38 1.90
CA ARG A 1192 14.39 -9.44 1.68
C ARG A 1192 13.07 -9.99 2.16
N GLY A 1193 12.27 -9.10 2.73
CA GLY A 1193 10.92 -9.41 3.13
C GLY A 1193 10.16 -8.17 3.54
N CYS A 1194 8.86 -8.36 3.78
CA CYS A 1194 8.00 -7.34 4.38
C CYS A 1194 6.99 -7.99 5.32
N ALA A 1195 6.51 -7.20 6.28
CA ALA A 1195 5.39 -7.58 7.13
C ALA A 1195 4.07 -7.36 6.39
N TYR A 1196 3.20 -8.36 6.42
CA TYR A 1196 1.86 -8.32 5.86
C TYR A 1196 0.82 -8.57 6.96
N PRO A 1197 -0.36 -7.91 6.92
CA PRO A 1197 -1.41 -8.12 7.91
C PRO A 1197 -1.86 -9.59 7.96
N ALA A 1198 -2.01 -10.15 9.16
CA ALA A 1198 -2.52 -11.50 9.31
C ALA A 1198 -3.99 -11.61 8.87
N PRO A 1199 -4.42 -12.78 8.38
CA PRO A 1199 -5.80 -13.01 7.96
C PRO A 1199 -6.74 -13.29 9.14
N TYR A 1200 -6.36 -12.93 10.37
CA TYR A 1200 -7.13 -13.15 11.59
C TYR A 1200 -7.56 -11.82 12.21
N LEU A 1201 -8.83 -11.72 12.58
CA LEU A 1201 -9.45 -10.51 13.10
C LEU A 1201 -10.17 -10.78 14.43
N ASP A 1202 -10.18 -9.78 15.30
CA ASP A 1202 -11.00 -9.77 16.51
C ASP A 1202 -12.46 -9.39 16.22
N GLU A 1203 -13.27 -9.26 17.28
CA GLU A 1203 -14.66 -8.82 17.20
C GLU A 1203 -14.85 -7.40 16.66
N TYR A 1204 -13.80 -6.56 16.70
CA TYR A 1204 -13.78 -5.21 16.15
C TYR A 1204 -13.38 -5.20 14.66
N GLY A 1205 -13.02 -6.36 14.12
CA GLY A 1205 -12.55 -6.55 12.76
C GLY A 1205 -11.07 -6.21 12.57
N GLU A 1206 -10.28 -6.09 13.63
CA GLU A 1206 -8.87 -5.69 13.58
C GLU A 1206 -7.91 -6.87 13.80
N THR A 1207 -6.72 -6.80 13.20
CA THR A 1207 -5.62 -7.74 13.51
C THR A 1207 -4.99 -7.38 14.85
N ASP A 1208 -4.45 -8.36 15.58
CA ASP A 1208 -3.69 -8.13 16.83
C ASP A 1208 -2.20 -8.49 16.70
N PRO A 1209 -1.37 -7.66 16.02
CA PRO A 1209 0.05 -7.93 15.87
C PRO A 1209 0.77 -7.97 17.23
N GLY A 1210 1.49 -9.06 17.50
CA GLY A 1210 2.16 -9.31 18.77
C GLY A 1210 1.24 -9.89 19.84
N LEU A 1211 -0.03 -10.17 19.53
CA LEU A 1211 -1.03 -10.69 20.47
C LEU A 1211 -1.11 -9.87 21.77
N LYS A 1212 -0.91 -8.55 21.65
CA LYS A 1212 -0.83 -7.66 22.81
C LYS A 1212 -2.18 -7.54 23.49
N ARG A 1213 -3.25 -7.40 22.69
CA ARG A 1213 -4.62 -7.21 23.20
C ARG A 1213 -5.20 -8.48 23.81
N GLY A 1214 -4.81 -9.65 23.31
CA GLY A 1214 -5.27 -10.95 23.83
C GLY A 1214 -6.73 -11.27 23.51
N ASN A 1215 -7.36 -10.52 22.61
CA ASN A 1215 -8.72 -10.77 22.15
C ASN A 1215 -8.80 -12.08 21.34
N PRO A 1216 -9.93 -12.83 21.40
CA PRO A 1216 -10.16 -13.96 20.51
C PRO A 1216 -10.08 -13.52 19.04
N LEU A 1217 -9.33 -14.28 18.24
CA LEU A 1217 -9.09 -13.98 16.83
C LEU A 1217 -9.67 -15.07 15.92
N HIS A 1218 -10.38 -14.63 14.89
CA HIS A 1218 -11.04 -15.50 13.92
C HIS A 1218 -10.55 -15.29 12.49
N LEU A 1219 -10.48 -16.37 11.72
CA LEU A 1219 -10.02 -16.34 10.33
C LEU A 1219 -11.00 -15.54 9.44
N SER A 1220 -10.50 -14.47 8.84
CA SER A 1220 -11.17 -13.75 7.77
C SER A 1220 -10.89 -14.43 6.43
N ARG A 1221 -11.87 -15.18 5.93
CA ARG A 1221 -11.78 -15.85 4.62
C ARG A 1221 -11.49 -14.89 3.47
N GLU A 1222 -12.00 -13.66 3.54
CA GLU A 1222 -11.74 -12.64 2.52
C GLU A 1222 -10.27 -12.20 2.52
N ARG A 1223 -9.68 -11.91 3.68
CA ARG A 1223 -8.25 -11.55 3.79
C ARG A 1223 -7.35 -12.71 3.38
N TYR A 1224 -7.72 -13.93 3.75
CA TYR A 1224 -6.99 -15.11 3.34
C TYR A 1224 -7.03 -15.32 1.81
N ARG A 1225 -8.19 -15.09 1.19
CA ARG A 1225 -8.33 -15.09 -0.27
C ARG A 1225 -7.49 -14.01 -0.94
N LYS A 1226 -7.39 -12.80 -0.37
CA LYS A 1226 -6.49 -11.75 -0.89
C LYS A 1226 -5.02 -12.19 -0.87
N LEU A 1227 -4.59 -12.82 0.23
CA LEU A 1227 -3.23 -13.36 0.35
C LEU A 1227 -2.95 -14.47 -0.67
N HIS A 1228 -3.95 -15.33 -0.92
CA HIS A 1228 -3.90 -16.36 -1.96
C HIS A 1228 -3.72 -15.77 -3.37
N LEU A 1229 -4.49 -14.73 -3.69
CA LEU A 1229 -4.40 -14.04 -4.98
C LEU A 1229 -3.05 -13.35 -5.20
N VAL A 1230 -2.47 -12.73 -4.16
CA VAL A 1230 -1.12 -12.12 -4.25
C VAL A 1230 -0.07 -13.15 -4.69
N TRP A 1231 -0.19 -14.39 -4.20
CA TRP A 1231 0.69 -15.48 -4.60
C TRP A 1231 0.40 -15.98 -6.02
N GLN A 1232 -0.86 -16.26 -6.37
CA GLN A 1232 -1.25 -16.76 -7.70
C GLN A 1232 -1.00 -15.75 -8.83
N GLN A 1233 -1.01 -14.44 -8.52
CA GLN A 1233 -0.68 -13.36 -9.47
C GLN A 1233 0.82 -13.04 -9.51
N HIS A 1234 1.64 -13.73 -8.71
CA HIS A 1234 3.09 -13.54 -8.59
C HIS A 1234 3.49 -12.12 -8.14
N CYS A 1235 2.64 -11.46 -7.36
CA CYS A 1235 2.83 -10.08 -6.90
C CYS A 1235 3.57 -9.98 -5.54
N ILE A 1236 4.07 -11.09 -4.98
CA ILE A 1236 4.76 -11.08 -3.67
C ILE A 1236 5.99 -10.15 -3.71
N ILE A 1237 6.79 -10.23 -4.77
CA ILE A 1237 8.01 -9.41 -4.92
C ILE A 1237 7.65 -7.93 -5.03
N GLU A 1238 6.60 -7.60 -5.78
CA GLU A 1238 6.08 -6.23 -5.92
C GLU A 1238 5.60 -5.67 -4.57
N GLU A 1239 4.93 -6.49 -3.75
CA GLU A 1239 4.44 -6.09 -2.43
C GLU A 1239 5.59 -5.85 -1.43
N ILE A 1240 6.66 -6.65 -1.49
CA ILE A 1240 7.86 -6.46 -0.69
C ILE A 1240 8.52 -5.12 -1.05
N ALA A 1241 8.75 -4.85 -2.34
CA ALA A 1241 9.38 -3.61 -2.80
C ALA A 1241 8.57 -2.37 -2.38
N ARG A 1242 7.25 -2.38 -2.58
CA ARG A 1242 6.35 -1.27 -2.20
C ARG A 1242 6.37 -1.01 -0.68
N SER A 1243 6.35 -2.08 0.11
CA SER A 1243 6.39 -1.95 1.58
C SER A 1243 7.72 -1.39 2.07
N GLN A 1244 8.84 -1.82 1.50
CA GLN A 1244 10.16 -1.32 1.86
C GLN A 1244 10.35 0.16 1.48
N GLU A 1245 9.81 0.62 0.34
CA GLU A 1245 9.80 2.04 -0.03
C GLU A 1245 8.99 2.89 0.98
N THR A 1246 7.86 2.36 1.47
CA THR A 1246 7.01 3.07 2.42
C THR A 1246 7.61 3.09 3.84
N ASN A 1247 8.33 2.03 4.22
CA ASN A 1247 8.83 1.79 5.58
C ASN A 1247 10.32 2.14 5.77
N GLN A 1248 10.90 3.02 4.93
CA GLN A 1248 12.32 3.45 4.98
C GLN A 1248 12.81 3.99 6.35
N MET A 1249 11.93 4.13 7.34
CA MET A 1249 12.14 4.80 8.63
C MET A 1249 12.20 3.88 9.86
N LEU A 1250 12.26 2.55 9.70
CA LEU A 1250 12.31 1.61 10.84
C LEU A 1250 13.56 0.71 10.75
N PHE A 1251 14.35 0.69 11.83
CA PHE A 1251 15.53 -0.16 12.02
C PHE A 1251 15.39 -1.53 11.35
N GLY A 1252 16.38 -1.88 10.51
CA GLY A 1252 16.36 -3.07 9.67
C GLY A 1252 16.10 -4.35 10.47
N PHE A 1253 14.92 -4.93 10.26
CA PHE A 1253 14.66 -6.32 10.65
C PHE A 1253 15.72 -7.19 9.96
N ASN A 1254 16.47 -7.99 10.72
CA ASN A 1254 17.48 -8.87 10.14
C ASN A 1254 16.78 -10.05 9.44
N TRP A 1255 16.44 -9.86 8.17
CA TRP A 1255 15.77 -10.85 7.34
C TRP A 1255 16.61 -12.12 7.18
N GLN A 1256 17.95 -12.04 7.21
CA GLN A 1256 18.84 -13.20 7.07
C GLN A 1256 18.69 -14.22 8.20
N LEU A 1257 18.25 -13.79 9.39
CA LEU A 1257 18.01 -14.66 10.54
C LEU A 1257 16.62 -15.31 10.53
N LEU A 1258 15.76 -15.00 9.55
CA LEU A 1258 14.44 -15.60 9.40
C LEU A 1258 14.53 -17.03 8.86
#